data_AF-A0AAE1KHP2-F1
#
_entry.id   AF-A0AAE1KHP2-F1
#
_cell.length_a   1.000
_cell.length_b   1.000
_cell.length_c   1.000
_cell.angle_alpha   90.00
_cell.angle_beta   90.00
_cell.angle_gamma   90.00
#
_symmetry.space_group_name_H-M   'P 1'
#
loop_
_entity.id
_entity.type
_entity.pdbx_description
1 polymer ?
#
loop_
_entity_poly.entity_id
_entity_poly.type
_entity_poly.pdbx_seq_one_letter_code
_entity_poly.pdbx_strand_id
1 'polypeptide(L)'
;MDDEETELKREVKELLAHMDPMIYLAGTADNTSEMLAYLPDMDPAFHKLLLVKSLRKKMRDNVSRLVEGHIDMYLKEQKGKMRSENPVDHLVEKITSDNEFDDFVRRAKENVECSVKQITQQFDEEIVTGMFGNFEDVTTYTASPNESNESSLNSSFNQSGLLFLHPAEYFNVAKNLTKKDLESLNDALNILLAVTPGEPVMQESWPDIRKGLKECLFDDCTQVFDKALKVHCKLLTSQVHSAVKEAYLNLLDTLAGFYMTKRLLNKIPLKGDSIDLKSCENIIRILKVLIDFQKELPLIWIRYPERFVDDMVDATFGLLGLSVSTKDNTRVSLWDLYCVVDPEASWFKRWVHGQWGRSRTFSAMRSNFMVLLHLVSYCISYVDSDVDSSHCVLQLDADRCILAPGVLKRVQFTHSSNFVMTVLSFADGRKLFPVNVPSKDELVTIQGFLQILVKAVNKNISTIVNVEISYLIKKFCLQDEMKCLILCDAGAVELLLQDVSKLEAIESKSPQELDLKTLSSYIEAVLLILDAMLSTEVGQRYMLLGRKRKSSSKSGLSGVISSPAIQIMNLVFLLLKSKEAGSVVKRLGLSVCCRMLSSPVGIHMCVHHPLIASFIQHMKERQRSVCTYKLPHGEDPSSHESLCLSVPQSLPLLTSLLLSYKGVFLLENGGVLSTALTQVLQEVTRNGDLSPRMLATVCSSVEGCHVVRKLRTLEPLWEAVCMAVEGEGGTQPQQQQQEQQQTLEAAMLPLLTLLATYQGTQLIFQAEDIGESVLNALSSSEVLTDMHTVALHLLVAATTVLDSAMFLQAALGYQEALLSQQSEVRVGDGEGVIIDENSFLRNHILVKSYLLGGRGERYLPPTSLQDTHTYNMPPLFSQYPPPRDYIPEKPIKSMHKKQNEVWRFLTETRHGLHDTGWLNHCRKAVRSVLASGDDIKSWLVMDILDRCVRALHSSPEELLPGSPPSSSSSPASSPSSPTTTTTTSSSSSSWWTGMATTPTMPTTSTSSLPVSRPAPSIAASRHRLYGSELQLLMPSPSVRENLTDIIKYTQSHILLNTSEECDWFTMILFLIYGGNFDRCGAGVSGMSRLMVGGVLWPGLADALTVSHHITPGEMTWAGIIHSTQLILSIETPTLYLALQTTQTWLWGAVGEWIRCVFLGVLPWSEVCHYLVLVLLNGADYTIYFLVALLRHLQGFIVKHSGSRKSLVLLQTSTISGWRAGDHLTYMEALCRRHRRTVLPDLTRPLHSRRHHYTPRQL
;
A
#
# COMPACT_ATOMS: atom_id res chain seq x y z
N MET A 1 -15.52 64.77 -27.44
CA MET A 1 -16.52 63.81 -27.95
C MET A 1 -16.24 63.50 -29.41
N ASP A 2 -15.93 64.50 -30.24
CA ASP A 2 -15.65 64.30 -31.67
C ASP A 2 -14.46 63.37 -32.00
N ASP A 3 -13.41 63.33 -31.16
CA ASP A 3 -12.24 62.46 -31.39
C ASP A 3 -12.52 60.96 -31.10
N GLU A 4 -13.37 60.64 -30.11
CA GLU A 4 -13.70 59.23 -29.80
C GLU A 4 -14.67 58.63 -30.81
N GLU A 5 -15.60 59.43 -31.32
CA GLU A 5 -16.59 58.98 -32.32
C GLU A 5 -15.95 58.77 -33.70
N THR A 6 -14.97 59.62 -34.05
CA THR A 6 -14.17 59.45 -35.29
C THR A 6 -13.23 58.25 -35.21
N GLU A 7 -12.63 57.99 -34.04
CA GLU A 7 -11.77 56.82 -33.83
C GLU A 7 -12.56 55.50 -33.89
N LEU A 8 -13.73 55.43 -33.24
CA LEU A 8 -14.60 54.24 -33.27
C LEU A 8 -15.08 53.91 -34.70
N LYS A 9 -15.41 54.94 -35.50
CA LYS A 9 -15.79 54.74 -36.90
C LYS A 9 -14.65 54.13 -37.73
N ARG A 10 -13.42 54.59 -37.52
CA ARG A 10 -12.23 54.03 -38.18
C ARG A 10 -12.02 52.57 -37.79
N GLU A 11 -12.16 52.23 -36.51
CA GLU A 11 -12.03 50.87 -35.99
C GLU A 11 -13.09 49.91 -36.59
N VAL A 12 -14.33 50.39 -36.76
CA VAL A 12 -15.42 49.63 -37.41
C VAL A 12 -15.18 49.46 -38.91
N LYS A 13 -14.68 50.49 -39.62
CA LYS A 13 -14.33 50.39 -41.05
C LYS A 13 -13.20 49.39 -41.31
N GLU A 14 -12.19 49.33 -40.43
CA GLU A 14 -11.11 48.34 -40.53
C GLU A 14 -11.61 46.91 -40.28
N LEU A 15 -12.52 46.72 -39.31
CA LEU A 15 -13.17 45.43 -39.10
C LEU A 15 -13.89 44.97 -40.36
N LEU A 16 -14.70 45.84 -40.97
CA LEU A 16 -15.43 45.52 -42.21
C LEU A 16 -14.46 45.16 -43.36
N ALA A 17 -13.35 45.87 -43.51
CA ALA A 17 -12.33 45.56 -44.51
C ALA A 17 -11.60 44.23 -44.27
N HIS A 18 -11.34 43.87 -43.01
CA HIS A 18 -10.79 42.56 -42.64
C HIS A 18 -11.78 41.42 -42.88
N MET A 19 -13.08 41.72 -42.80
CA MET A 19 -14.18 40.77 -42.95
C MET A 19 -14.62 40.54 -44.40
N ASP A 20 -14.32 41.47 -45.30
CA ASP A 20 -14.77 41.49 -46.69
C ASP A 20 -14.54 40.16 -47.44
N PRO A 21 -13.36 39.51 -47.34
CA PRO A 21 -13.13 38.21 -47.99
C PRO A 21 -13.99 37.08 -47.42
N MET A 22 -14.26 37.11 -46.10
CA MET A 22 -15.04 36.08 -45.41
C MET A 22 -16.53 36.22 -45.68
N ILE A 23 -17.02 37.46 -45.76
CA ILE A 23 -18.40 37.78 -46.14
C ILE A 23 -18.67 37.30 -47.58
N TYR A 24 -17.71 37.49 -48.48
CA TYR A 24 -17.79 37.00 -49.86
C TYR A 24 -17.86 35.46 -49.94
N LEU A 25 -17.11 34.75 -49.10
CA LEU A 25 -17.11 33.28 -48.99
C LEU A 25 -18.38 32.70 -48.37
N ALA A 26 -19.07 33.44 -47.50
CA ALA A 26 -20.28 32.99 -46.80
C ALA A 26 -21.53 32.91 -47.69
N GLY A 27 -21.58 33.73 -48.76
CA GLY A 27 -22.57 33.67 -49.86
C GLY A 27 -24.01 34.08 -49.53
N THR A 28 -24.48 33.90 -48.28
CA THR A 28 -25.84 34.26 -47.84
C THR A 28 -25.81 35.01 -46.49
N ALA A 29 -26.82 35.85 -46.23
CA ALA A 29 -26.88 36.68 -45.03
C ALA A 29 -26.92 35.87 -43.72
N ASP A 30 -27.63 34.73 -43.72
CA ASP A 30 -27.76 33.87 -42.54
C ASP A 30 -26.42 33.18 -42.22
N ASN A 31 -25.71 32.68 -43.24
CA ASN A 31 -24.37 32.10 -43.06
C ASN A 31 -23.34 33.13 -42.63
N THR A 32 -23.42 34.37 -43.15
CA THR A 32 -22.56 35.47 -42.70
C THR A 32 -22.81 35.77 -41.23
N SER A 33 -24.08 35.82 -40.79
CA SER A 33 -24.42 36.03 -39.38
C SER A 33 -23.90 34.89 -38.48
N GLU A 34 -23.99 33.64 -38.94
CA GLU A 34 -23.50 32.49 -38.17
C GLU A 34 -21.96 32.46 -38.13
N MET A 35 -21.28 32.77 -39.23
CA MET A 35 -19.82 32.90 -39.26
C MET A 35 -19.31 34.04 -38.37
N LEU A 36 -20.03 35.19 -38.35
CA LEU A 36 -19.70 36.32 -37.48
C LEU A 36 -19.86 35.98 -35.99
N ALA A 37 -20.79 35.10 -35.63
CA ALA A 37 -20.98 34.67 -34.24
C ALA A 37 -19.78 33.88 -33.69
N TYR A 38 -19.05 33.16 -34.56
CA TYR A 38 -17.87 32.36 -34.20
C TYR A 38 -16.54 33.01 -34.58
N LEU A 39 -16.55 34.27 -35.00
CA LEU A 39 -15.33 35.00 -35.37
C LEU A 39 -14.21 34.98 -34.32
N PRO A 40 -14.50 35.05 -33.00
CA PRO A 40 -13.46 34.98 -31.97
C PRO A 40 -12.68 33.67 -31.96
N ASP A 41 -13.32 32.56 -32.36
CA ASP A 41 -12.75 31.22 -32.34
C ASP A 41 -12.11 30.84 -33.68
N MET A 42 -12.62 31.41 -34.79
CA MET A 42 -12.19 31.11 -36.15
C MET A 42 -10.98 31.94 -36.60
N ASP A 43 -10.84 33.18 -36.13
CA ASP A 43 -9.73 34.07 -36.51
C ASP A 43 -8.72 34.29 -35.36
N PRO A 44 -7.50 33.71 -35.45
CA PRO A 44 -6.46 33.93 -34.45
C PRO A 44 -5.96 35.39 -34.38
N ALA A 45 -6.25 36.21 -35.39
CA ALA A 45 -5.98 37.65 -35.40
C ALA A 45 -7.13 38.49 -34.79
N PHE A 46 -8.24 37.87 -34.37
CA PHE A 46 -9.40 38.58 -33.80
C PHE A 46 -9.00 39.51 -32.64
N HIS A 47 -8.12 39.04 -31.77
CA HIS A 47 -7.60 39.84 -30.64
C HIS A 47 -6.71 41.02 -31.05
N LYS A 48 -6.28 41.08 -32.31
CA LYS A 48 -5.41 42.13 -32.85
C LYS A 48 -6.19 43.27 -33.52
N LEU A 49 -7.47 43.07 -33.83
CA LEU A 49 -8.36 44.07 -34.42
C LEU A 49 -8.46 45.31 -33.53
N LEU A 50 -8.39 46.51 -34.11
CA LEU A 50 -8.36 47.77 -33.34
C LEU A 50 -9.62 47.93 -32.48
N LEU A 51 -10.80 47.61 -33.01
CA LEU A 51 -12.06 47.64 -32.26
C LEU A 51 -12.02 46.74 -31.01
N VAL A 52 -11.51 45.51 -31.15
CA VAL A 52 -11.42 44.54 -30.05
C VAL A 52 -10.39 44.99 -29.01
N LYS A 53 -9.27 45.56 -29.44
CA LYS A 53 -8.27 46.15 -28.53
C LYS A 53 -8.84 47.34 -27.75
N SER A 54 -9.57 48.21 -28.42
CA SER A 54 -10.21 49.41 -27.84
C SER A 54 -11.27 49.02 -26.81
N LEU A 55 -12.17 48.10 -27.16
CA LEU A 55 -13.18 47.56 -26.25
C LEU A 55 -12.56 46.86 -25.04
N ARG A 56 -11.49 46.06 -25.23
CA ARG A 56 -10.77 45.43 -24.11
C ARG A 56 -10.09 46.45 -23.20
N LYS A 57 -9.54 47.52 -23.75
CA LYS A 57 -8.95 48.61 -22.95
C LYS A 57 -10.04 49.30 -22.12
N LYS A 58 -11.16 49.69 -22.74
CA LYS A 58 -12.31 50.30 -22.06
C LYS A 58 -12.93 49.37 -20.99
N MET A 59 -12.97 48.06 -21.27
CA MET A 59 -13.42 47.05 -20.31
C MET A 59 -12.45 46.96 -19.13
N ARG A 60 -11.13 46.89 -19.35
CA ARG A 60 -10.14 46.88 -18.26
C ARG A 60 -10.25 48.14 -17.40
N ASP A 61 -10.33 49.31 -18.01
CA ASP A 61 -10.34 50.58 -17.27
C ASP A 61 -11.62 50.75 -16.42
N ASN A 62 -12.77 50.26 -16.89
CA ASN A 62 -14.04 50.35 -16.17
C ASN A 62 -14.27 49.20 -15.17
N VAL A 63 -13.90 47.96 -15.52
CA VAL A 63 -14.19 46.76 -14.70
C VAL A 63 -13.15 46.55 -13.59
N SER A 64 -11.96 47.16 -13.68
CA SER A 64 -10.93 46.99 -12.64
C SER A 64 -11.38 47.45 -11.25
N ARG A 65 -12.17 48.54 -11.16
CA ARG A 65 -12.71 49.03 -9.88
C ARG A 65 -13.77 48.10 -9.28
N LEU A 66 -14.58 47.46 -10.12
CA LEU A 66 -15.56 46.44 -9.74
C LEU A 66 -14.88 45.18 -9.20
N VAL A 67 -13.83 44.72 -9.88
CA VAL A 67 -13.07 43.53 -9.50
C VAL A 67 -12.44 43.71 -8.11
N GLU A 68 -11.81 44.86 -7.85
CA GLU A 68 -11.22 45.17 -6.54
C GLU A 68 -12.27 45.18 -5.41
N GLY A 69 -13.45 45.77 -5.66
CA GLY A 69 -14.55 45.82 -4.69
C GLY A 69 -15.12 44.45 -4.35
N HIS A 70 -15.32 43.58 -5.34
CA HIS A 70 -15.84 42.22 -5.13
C HIS A 70 -14.81 41.28 -4.48
N ILE A 71 -13.51 41.47 -4.75
CA ILE A 71 -12.43 40.74 -4.06
C ILE A 71 -12.41 41.08 -2.56
N ASP A 72 -12.52 42.35 -2.20
CA ASP A 72 -12.55 42.77 -0.79
C ASP A 72 -13.79 42.25 -0.04
N MET A 73 -14.93 42.19 -0.72
CA MET A 73 -16.17 41.64 -0.17
C MET A 73 -16.04 40.12 0.05
N TYR A 74 -15.48 39.41 -0.93
CA TYR A 74 -15.17 37.98 -0.84
C TYR A 74 -14.19 37.67 0.31
N LEU A 75 -13.11 38.45 0.45
CA LEU A 75 -12.13 38.29 1.54
C LEU A 75 -12.74 38.53 2.94
N LYS A 76 -13.74 39.40 3.05
CA LYS A 76 -14.50 39.60 4.31
C LYS A 76 -15.41 38.43 4.62
N GLU A 77 -16.09 37.86 3.62
CA GLU A 77 -17.00 36.71 3.77
C GLU A 77 -16.26 35.40 4.12
N GLN A 78 -15.00 35.26 3.71
CA GLN A 78 -14.19 34.04 3.91
C GLN A 78 -13.44 33.96 5.26
N LYS A 79 -13.50 34.98 6.12
CA LYS A 79 -12.90 34.91 7.48
C LYS A 79 -13.65 33.87 8.34
N GLY A 80 -13.13 32.64 8.40
CA GLY A 80 -13.52 31.61 9.38
C GLY A 80 -14.09 30.30 8.83
N LYS A 81 -14.04 30.04 7.51
CA LYS A 81 -14.47 28.75 6.92
C LYS A 81 -13.34 28.12 6.09
N MET A 82 -13.22 26.79 6.14
CA MET A 82 -12.18 26.03 5.46
C MET A 82 -12.75 25.23 4.27
N ARG A 83 -12.31 25.62 3.06
CA ARG A 83 -12.37 24.94 1.72
C ARG A 83 -13.72 24.82 0.98
N SER A 84 -13.74 25.18 -0.32
CA SER A 84 -13.62 24.23 -1.47
C SER A 84 -13.98 24.78 -2.87
N GLU A 85 -14.26 26.07 -3.05
CA GLU A 85 -14.63 26.62 -4.37
C GLU A 85 -13.51 27.46 -4.98
N ASN A 86 -13.39 27.41 -6.30
CA ASN A 86 -12.44 28.21 -7.07
C ASN A 86 -12.87 29.69 -6.95
N PRO A 87 -12.10 30.56 -6.27
CA PRO A 87 -12.49 31.95 -6.00
C PRO A 87 -12.73 32.74 -7.28
N VAL A 88 -12.08 32.35 -8.38
CA VAL A 88 -12.19 33.01 -9.67
C VAL A 88 -13.58 32.83 -10.26
N ASP A 89 -14.13 31.61 -10.25
CA ASP A 89 -15.44 31.32 -10.87
C ASP A 89 -16.57 32.06 -10.13
N HIS A 90 -16.50 32.10 -8.80
CA HIS A 90 -17.47 32.83 -7.97
C HIS A 90 -17.40 34.35 -8.17
N LEU A 91 -16.19 34.91 -8.26
CA LEU A 91 -15.99 36.33 -8.54
C LEU A 91 -16.47 36.70 -9.95
N VAL A 92 -16.20 35.85 -10.94
CA VAL A 92 -16.64 36.07 -12.33
C VAL A 92 -18.16 36.07 -12.42
N GLU A 93 -18.85 35.13 -11.77
CA GLU A 93 -20.32 35.09 -11.73
C GLU A 93 -20.89 36.35 -11.06
N LYS A 94 -20.32 36.78 -9.93
CA LYS A 94 -20.73 38.02 -9.24
C LYS A 94 -20.53 39.27 -10.09
N ILE A 95 -19.37 39.41 -10.72
CA ILE A 95 -19.03 40.58 -11.55
C ILE A 95 -19.89 40.62 -12.82
N THR A 96 -20.16 39.48 -13.46
CA THR A 96 -21.02 39.43 -14.65
C THR A 96 -22.50 39.64 -14.33
N SER A 97 -22.92 39.42 -13.08
CA SER A 97 -24.26 39.74 -12.60
C SER A 97 -24.42 41.17 -12.05
N ASP A 98 -23.38 42.00 -12.11
CA ASP A 98 -23.41 43.37 -11.58
C ASP A 98 -24.03 44.35 -12.58
N ASN A 99 -24.91 45.22 -12.08
CA ASN A 99 -25.61 46.21 -12.89
C ASN A 99 -24.65 47.18 -13.60
N GLU A 100 -23.51 47.51 -12.98
CA GLU A 100 -22.50 48.39 -13.60
C GLU A 100 -21.81 47.73 -14.81
N PHE A 101 -21.63 46.40 -14.77
CA PHE A 101 -21.09 45.63 -15.89
C PHE A 101 -22.09 45.56 -17.05
N ASP A 102 -23.36 45.27 -16.76
CA ASP A 102 -24.43 45.27 -17.75
C ASP A 102 -24.63 46.66 -18.39
N ASP A 103 -24.55 47.73 -17.60
CA ASP A 103 -24.62 49.10 -18.11
C ASP A 103 -23.43 49.47 -19.00
N PHE A 104 -22.23 48.91 -18.74
CA PHE A 104 -21.09 49.07 -19.64
C PHE A 104 -21.31 48.34 -20.96
N VAL A 105 -21.74 47.08 -20.93
CA VAL A 105 -22.00 46.27 -22.13
C VAL A 105 -23.08 46.93 -22.99
N ARG A 106 -24.17 47.40 -22.38
CA ARG A 106 -25.25 48.11 -23.07
C ARG A 106 -24.76 49.39 -23.75
N ARG A 107 -24.00 50.24 -23.05
CA ARG A 107 -23.43 51.48 -23.61
C ARG A 107 -22.43 51.21 -24.74
N ALA A 108 -21.57 50.20 -24.58
CA ALA A 108 -20.61 49.82 -25.61
C ALA A 108 -21.32 49.36 -26.90
N LYS A 109 -22.39 48.57 -26.76
CA LYS A 109 -23.24 48.13 -27.88
C LYS A 109 -23.92 49.31 -28.57
N GLU A 110 -24.55 50.20 -27.81
CA GLU A 110 -25.24 51.39 -28.35
C GLU A 110 -24.28 52.29 -29.14
N ASN A 111 -23.05 52.49 -28.66
CA ASN A 111 -22.03 53.32 -29.32
C ASN A 111 -21.56 52.72 -30.66
N VAL A 112 -21.32 51.41 -30.70
CA VAL A 112 -20.95 50.71 -31.94
C VAL A 112 -22.11 50.72 -32.93
N GLU A 113 -23.34 50.47 -32.46
CA GLU A 113 -24.53 50.48 -33.31
C GLU A 113 -24.81 51.86 -33.91
N CYS A 114 -24.64 52.94 -33.13
CA CYS A 114 -24.75 54.31 -33.61
C CYS A 114 -23.68 54.61 -34.68
N SER A 115 -22.43 54.18 -34.46
CA SER A 115 -21.33 54.38 -35.41
C SER A 115 -21.56 53.63 -36.73
N VAL A 116 -22.06 52.39 -36.67
CA VAL A 116 -22.42 51.60 -37.86
C VAL A 116 -23.53 52.32 -38.64
N LYS A 117 -24.61 52.77 -37.97
CA LYS A 117 -25.71 53.49 -38.63
C LYS A 117 -25.23 54.77 -39.33
N GLN A 118 -24.32 55.50 -38.71
CA GLN A 118 -23.73 56.71 -39.31
C GLN A 118 -22.78 56.38 -40.48
N ILE A 119 -22.00 55.29 -40.41
CA ILE A 119 -21.17 54.82 -41.53
C ILE A 119 -22.06 54.43 -42.71
N THR A 120 -23.17 53.71 -42.46
CA THR A 120 -24.14 53.34 -43.51
C THR A 120 -24.75 54.58 -44.16
N GLN A 121 -25.17 55.58 -43.37
CA GLN A 121 -25.72 56.84 -43.89
C GLN A 121 -24.69 57.64 -44.70
N GLN A 122 -23.42 57.69 -44.28
CA GLN A 122 -22.34 58.31 -45.06
C GLN A 122 -22.02 57.55 -46.35
N PHE A 123 -22.14 56.22 -46.34
CA PHE A 123 -21.97 55.38 -47.55
C PHE A 123 -23.05 55.67 -48.59
N ASP A 124 -24.30 55.86 -48.13
CA ASP A 124 -25.42 56.26 -48.98
C ASP A 124 -25.26 57.70 -49.52
N GLU A 125 -24.70 58.63 -48.71
CA GLU A 125 -24.38 60.01 -49.15
C GLU A 125 -23.20 60.09 -50.15
N GLU A 126 -22.16 59.26 -50.01
CA GLU A 126 -21.01 59.17 -50.95
C GLU A 126 -21.41 58.59 -52.32
N ILE A 127 -22.35 57.63 -52.36
CA ILE A 127 -22.92 57.10 -53.61
C ILE A 127 -23.78 58.18 -54.30
N VAL A 128 -24.54 58.95 -53.53
CA VAL A 128 -25.43 60.01 -54.06
C VAL A 128 -24.63 61.23 -54.54
N THR A 129 -23.49 61.55 -53.93
CA THR A 129 -22.61 62.67 -54.36
C THR A 129 -21.66 62.29 -55.50
N GLY A 130 -21.27 61.01 -55.64
CA GLY A 130 -20.46 60.52 -56.76
C GLY A 130 -21.17 60.49 -58.13
N MET A 131 -22.50 60.60 -58.17
CA MET A 131 -23.29 60.58 -59.41
C MET A 131 -23.43 61.95 -60.12
N PHE A 132 -23.00 63.07 -59.51
CA PHE A 132 -23.14 64.41 -60.12
C PHE A 132 -21.86 65.27 -60.03
N GLY A 133 -20.96 65.13 -61.01
CA GLY A 133 -20.28 66.28 -61.61
C GLY A 133 -18.74 66.37 -61.58
N ASN A 134 -18.17 66.27 -62.80
CA ASN A 134 -16.87 66.72 -63.32
C ASN A 134 -15.66 65.78 -63.15
N PHE A 135 -15.32 64.97 -64.17
CA PHE A 135 -14.60 65.33 -65.42
C PHE A 135 -13.27 66.05 -65.16
N GLU A 136 -12.16 65.31 -65.17
CA GLU A 136 -11.17 65.31 -66.27
C GLU A 136 -10.09 64.24 -66.01
N ASP A 137 -9.67 63.61 -67.09
CA ASP A 137 -8.51 62.72 -67.26
C ASP A 137 -8.55 61.20 -66.96
N VAL A 138 -9.00 60.49 -68.00
CA VAL A 138 -8.17 59.58 -68.86
C VAL A 138 -8.07 58.08 -68.49
N THR A 139 -8.41 57.29 -69.53
CA THR A 139 -8.13 55.87 -69.86
C THR A 139 -8.94 54.77 -69.16
N THR A 140 -9.62 53.83 -69.82
CA THR A 140 -10.12 53.67 -71.20
C THR A 140 -10.94 52.37 -71.30
N TYR A 141 -11.82 52.33 -72.30
CA TYR A 141 -12.32 51.15 -73.03
C TYR A 141 -13.34 50.21 -72.37
N THR A 142 -14.61 50.61 -72.54
CA THR A 142 -15.70 49.87 -73.21
C THR A 142 -15.41 48.44 -73.71
N ALA A 143 -16.37 47.54 -73.49
CA ALA A 143 -16.68 46.49 -74.46
C ALA A 143 -18.18 46.20 -74.52
N SER A 144 -18.69 46.27 -75.74
CA SER A 144 -20.04 45.90 -76.17
C SER A 144 -20.21 44.38 -76.26
N PRO A 145 -21.46 43.88 -76.40
CA PRO A 145 -21.76 42.46 -76.55
C PRO A 145 -21.70 42.04 -78.03
N ASN A 146 -21.21 40.82 -78.32
CA ASN A 146 -21.64 40.02 -79.48
C ASN A 146 -21.08 38.59 -79.49
N GLU A 147 -21.92 37.72 -80.05
CA GLU A 147 -21.76 36.30 -80.36
C GLU A 147 -20.54 35.97 -81.24
N SER A 148 -19.92 34.80 -81.04
CA SER A 148 -19.54 33.87 -82.13
C SER A 148 -18.96 32.54 -81.60
N ASN A 149 -19.62 31.46 -82.02
CA ASN A 149 -19.11 30.16 -82.47
C ASN A 149 -17.95 29.44 -81.75
N GLU A 150 -18.33 28.23 -81.29
CA GLU A 150 -17.71 26.93 -81.62
C GLU A 150 -16.20 26.71 -81.48
N SER A 151 -15.91 25.86 -80.47
CA SER A 151 -15.20 24.58 -80.60
C SER A 151 -13.67 24.49 -80.59
N SER A 152 -13.23 23.53 -79.76
CA SER A 152 -11.95 22.80 -79.78
C SER A 152 -10.73 23.59 -79.27
N LEU A 153 -9.91 23.08 -78.35
CA LEU A 153 -9.37 21.73 -78.23
C LEU A 153 -8.98 21.40 -76.79
N ASN A 154 -9.13 20.11 -76.46
CA ASN A 154 -8.32 19.39 -75.49
C ASN A 154 -6.84 19.78 -75.58
N SER A 155 -6.21 20.04 -74.43
CA SER A 155 -5.19 19.15 -73.86
C SER A 155 -4.33 19.89 -72.84
N SER A 156 -4.36 19.43 -71.59
CA SER A 156 -3.17 18.97 -70.87
C SER A 156 -3.53 18.66 -69.42
N PHE A 157 -3.66 17.37 -69.19
CA PHE A 157 -3.71 16.73 -67.89
C PHE A 157 -2.44 17.03 -67.10
N ASN A 158 -2.64 17.15 -65.78
CA ASN A 158 -1.66 17.15 -64.69
C ASN A 158 -0.93 18.47 -64.41
N GLN A 159 -1.49 19.24 -63.47
CA GLN A 159 -0.95 19.41 -62.11
C GLN A 159 -1.89 20.36 -61.33
N SER A 160 -2.40 19.91 -60.18
CA SER A 160 -3.16 20.72 -59.20
C SER A 160 -4.36 21.51 -59.74
N GLY A 161 -5.48 20.84 -60.06
CA GLY A 161 -6.71 21.50 -60.53
C GLY A 161 -7.90 21.24 -59.61
N LEU A 162 -8.28 22.22 -58.80
CA LEU A 162 -9.59 22.27 -58.15
C LEU A 162 -10.65 22.47 -59.26
N LEU A 163 -11.54 21.50 -59.45
CA LEU A 163 -12.70 21.65 -60.35
C LEU A 163 -13.81 22.35 -59.55
N PHE A 164 -14.11 23.60 -59.93
CA PHE A 164 -15.26 24.35 -59.41
C PHE A 164 -16.41 24.23 -60.41
N LEU A 165 -17.54 23.68 -59.96
CA LEU A 165 -18.73 23.50 -60.80
C LEU A 165 -19.74 24.62 -60.52
N HIS A 166 -20.54 24.95 -61.51
CA HIS A 166 -21.65 25.88 -61.31
C HIS A 166 -22.77 25.19 -60.48
N PRO A 167 -23.48 25.88 -59.56
CA PRO A 167 -24.54 25.30 -58.73
C PRO A 167 -25.60 24.47 -59.51
N ALA A 168 -25.91 24.89 -60.75
CA ALA A 168 -26.83 24.18 -61.65
C ALA A 168 -26.33 22.79 -62.11
N GLU A 169 -25.01 22.59 -62.21
CA GLU A 169 -24.40 21.34 -62.67
C GLU A 169 -24.51 20.24 -61.61
N TYR A 170 -24.59 20.60 -60.33
CA TYR A 170 -24.84 19.65 -59.24
C TYR A 170 -26.23 19.00 -59.33
N PHE A 171 -27.24 19.69 -59.88
CA PHE A 171 -28.54 19.08 -60.18
C PHE A 171 -28.44 18.02 -61.28
N ASN A 172 -27.57 18.23 -62.28
CA ASN A 172 -27.31 17.23 -63.31
C ASN A 172 -26.55 16.03 -62.75
N VAL A 173 -25.59 16.25 -61.85
CA VAL A 173 -24.89 15.17 -61.11
C VAL A 173 -25.88 14.36 -60.27
N ALA A 174 -26.76 15.02 -59.51
CA ALA A 174 -27.83 14.36 -58.72
C ALA A 174 -28.78 13.53 -59.61
N LYS A 175 -29.17 14.08 -60.76
CA LYS A 175 -30.01 13.41 -61.75
C LYS A 175 -29.31 12.21 -62.41
N ASN A 176 -28.00 12.30 -62.65
CA ASN A 176 -27.23 11.20 -63.24
C ASN A 176 -26.94 10.08 -62.23
N LEU A 177 -26.82 10.39 -60.93
CA LEU A 177 -26.71 9.39 -59.86
C LEU A 177 -27.99 8.60 -59.62
N THR A 178 -29.14 9.14 -60.02
CA THR A 178 -30.46 8.49 -59.83
C THR A 178 -30.93 7.73 -61.07
N LYS A 179 -30.23 7.84 -62.19
CA LYS A 179 -30.47 7.01 -63.39
C LYS A 179 -29.72 5.66 -63.26
N LYS A 180 -30.24 4.62 -63.91
CA LYS A 180 -29.71 3.24 -63.83
C LYS A 180 -28.68 2.90 -64.92
N ASP A 181 -28.25 3.85 -65.71
CA ASP A 181 -27.28 3.66 -66.78
C ASP A 181 -25.83 3.77 -66.26
N LEU A 182 -25.03 2.78 -66.64
CA LEU A 182 -23.69 2.53 -66.08
C LEU A 182 -22.68 3.64 -66.46
N GLU A 183 -22.89 4.29 -67.60
CA GLU A 183 -22.08 5.43 -68.07
C GLU A 183 -22.40 6.71 -67.27
N SER A 184 -23.67 7.12 -67.18
CA SER A 184 -24.07 8.31 -66.39
C SER A 184 -23.70 8.19 -64.90
N LEU A 185 -23.81 6.99 -64.32
CA LEU A 185 -23.38 6.73 -62.94
C LEU A 185 -21.87 6.92 -62.77
N ASN A 186 -21.08 6.37 -63.69
CA ASN A 186 -19.62 6.51 -63.66
C ASN A 186 -19.16 7.94 -63.88
N ASP A 187 -19.81 8.66 -64.79
CA ASP A 187 -19.51 10.06 -65.08
C ASP A 187 -19.83 10.94 -63.87
N ALA A 188 -20.99 10.77 -63.24
CA ALA A 188 -21.35 11.50 -62.04
C ALA A 188 -20.41 11.21 -60.86
N LEU A 189 -20.00 9.96 -60.66
CA LEU A 189 -19.04 9.59 -59.62
C LEU A 189 -17.63 10.11 -59.91
N ASN A 190 -17.18 10.10 -61.17
CA ASN A 190 -15.89 10.68 -61.57
C ASN A 190 -15.87 12.19 -61.36
N ILE A 191 -16.98 12.89 -61.65
CA ILE A 191 -17.14 14.32 -61.38
C ILE A 191 -17.03 14.59 -59.87
N LEU A 192 -17.76 13.84 -59.04
CA LEU A 192 -17.66 13.98 -57.57
C LEU A 192 -16.27 13.67 -57.01
N LEU A 193 -15.52 12.76 -57.64
CA LEU A 193 -14.12 12.49 -57.28
C LEU A 193 -13.16 13.61 -57.71
N ALA A 194 -13.51 14.43 -58.72
CA ALA A 194 -12.71 15.56 -59.17
C ALA A 194 -12.96 16.85 -58.35
N VAL A 195 -14.18 17.05 -57.86
CA VAL A 195 -14.61 18.24 -57.11
C VAL A 195 -14.05 18.29 -55.68
N THR A 196 -13.92 19.49 -55.11
CA THR A 196 -13.52 19.72 -53.71
C THR A 196 -14.51 19.07 -52.73
N PRO A 197 -14.08 18.26 -51.73
CA PRO A 197 -14.99 17.43 -50.94
C PRO A 197 -16.03 18.19 -50.09
N GLY A 198 -15.85 19.48 -49.79
CA GLY A 198 -16.86 20.27 -49.07
C GLY A 198 -17.95 20.87 -49.96
N GLU A 199 -17.67 21.08 -51.25
CA GLU A 199 -18.50 21.85 -52.17
C GLU A 199 -19.87 21.22 -52.47
N PRO A 200 -19.98 19.89 -52.73
CA PRO A 200 -21.26 19.25 -53.04
C PRO A 200 -22.25 19.27 -51.87
N VAL A 201 -21.75 19.34 -50.63
CA VAL A 201 -22.57 19.27 -49.40
C VAL A 201 -23.22 20.60 -49.09
N MET A 202 -22.64 21.71 -49.56
CA MET A 202 -23.18 23.06 -49.38
C MET A 202 -24.23 23.43 -50.43
N GLN A 203 -24.53 22.55 -51.39
CA GLN A 203 -25.51 22.79 -52.45
C GLN A 203 -26.90 22.26 -52.06
N GLU A 204 -27.95 22.92 -52.55
CA GLU A 204 -29.35 22.50 -52.32
C GLU A 204 -29.67 21.09 -52.85
N SER A 205 -28.90 20.60 -53.83
CA SER A 205 -29.05 19.27 -54.43
C SER A 205 -28.40 18.13 -53.62
N TRP A 206 -27.72 18.43 -52.51
CA TRP A 206 -27.07 17.43 -51.65
C TRP A 206 -27.98 16.27 -51.21
N PRO A 207 -29.24 16.47 -50.79
CA PRO A 207 -30.10 15.36 -50.37
C PRO A 207 -30.28 14.28 -51.45
N ASP A 208 -30.41 14.70 -52.71
CA ASP A 208 -30.53 13.79 -53.86
C ASP A 208 -29.20 13.12 -54.19
N ILE A 209 -28.08 13.84 -54.06
CA ILE A 209 -26.72 13.28 -54.21
C ILE A 209 -26.43 12.25 -53.11
N ARG A 210 -26.76 12.55 -51.85
CA ARG A 210 -26.60 11.64 -50.70
C ARG A 210 -27.38 10.35 -50.92
N LYS A 211 -28.63 10.46 -51.38
CA LYS A 211 -29.47 9.31 -51.73
C LYS A 211 -28.88 8.49 -52.88
N GLY A 212 -28.44 9.15 -53.96
CA GLY A 212 -27.79 8.49 -55.10
C GLY A 212 -26.50 7.76 -54.70
N LEU A 213 -25.63 8.40 -53.91
CA LEU A 213 -24.41 7.78 -53.38
C LEU A 213 -24.71 6.54 -52.51
N LYS A 214 -25.77 6.59 -51.70
CA LYS A 214 -26.25 5.45 -50.91
C LYS A 214 -26.74 4.31 -51.82
N GLU A 215 -27.48 4.62 -52.87
CA GLU A 215 -27.96 3.62 -53.84
C GLU A 215 -26.79 2.96 -54.60
N CYS A 216 -25.76 3.72 -54.96
CA CYS A 216 -24.52 3.19 -55.58
C CYS A 216 -23.77 2.19 -54.68
N LEU A 217 -23.86 2.31 -53.35
CA LEU A 217 -23.25 1.36 -52.41
C LEU A 217 -24.01 0.03 -52.32
N PHE A 218 -25.26 -0.04 -52.82
CA PHE A 218 -26.03 -1.28 -52.92
C PHE A 218 -25.85 -2.00 -54.26
N ASP A 219 -25.16 -1.38 -55.22
CA ASP A 219 -24.96 -1.88 -56.57
C ASP A 219 -24.08 -3.15 -56.60
N ASP A 220 -24.36 -4.04 -57.55
CA ASP A 220 -23.61 -5.29 -57.74
C ASP A 220 -22.32 -5.07 -58.56
N CYS A 221 -22.20 -3.95 -59.26
CA CYS A 221 -21.00 -3.58 -60.02
C CYS A 221 -19.90 -3.08 -59.08
N THR A 222 -18.79 -3.84 -59.00
CA THR A 222 -17.61 -3.50 -58.20
C THR A 222 -17.05 -2.12 -58.54
N GLN A 223 -17.10 -1.69 -59.80
CA GLN A 223 -16.58 -0.38 -60.22
C GLN A 223 -17.38 0.80 -59.68
N VAL A 224 -18.72 0.69 -59.69
CA VAL A 224 -19.63 1.72 -59.15
C VAL A 224 -19.50 1.78 -57.63
N PHE A 225 -19.49 0.62 -56.97
CA PHE A 225 -19.26 0.51 -55.53
C PHE A 225 -17.92 1.12 -55.11
N ASP A 226 -16.82 0.79 -55.81
CA ASP A 226 -15.48 1.29 -55.49
C ASP A 226 -15.38 2.80 -55.62
N LYS A 227 -15.98 3.38 -56.66
CA LYS A 227 -16.00 4.82 -56.87
C LYS A 227 -16.87 5.52 -55.83
N ALA A 228 -18.06 5.00 -55.52
CA ALA A 228 -18.91 5.55 -54.48
C ALA A 228 -18.22 5.50 -53.10
N LEU A 229 -17.58 4.39 -52.75
CA LEU A 229 -16.82 4.27 -51.51
C LEU A 229 -15.62 5.24 -51.47
N LYS A 230 -14.93 5.45 -52.60
CA LYS A 230 -13.85 6.45 -52.70
C LYS A 230 -14.36 7.88 -52.50
N VAL A 231 -15.54 8.22 -53.02
CA VAL A 231 -16.18 9.52 -52.76
C VAL A 231 -16.42 9.68 -51.27
N HIS A 232 -16.98 8.66 -50.60
CA HIS A 232 -17.17 8.69 -49.15
C HIS A 232 -15.87 8.85 -48.35
N CYS A 233 -14.81 8.12 -48.71
CA CYS A 233 -13.49 8.28 -48.09
C CYS A 233 -12.95 9.72 -48.27
N LYS A 234 -13.10 10.30 -49.47
CA LYS A 234 -12.67 11.68 -49.76
C LYS A 234 -13.42 12.69 -48.88
N LEU A 235 -14.73 12.50 -48.69
CA LEU A 235 -15.56 13.33 -47.81
C LEU A 235 -15.16 13.20 -46.33
N LEU A 236 -14.87 11.98 -45.86
CA LEU A 236 -14.40 11.73 -44.48
C LEU A 236 -13.04 12.37 -44.17
N THR A 237 -12.18 12.56 -45.19
CA THR A 237 -10.89 13.26 -45.07
C THR A 237 -10.97 14.78 -45.28
N SER A 238 -12.17 15.34 -45.44
CA SER A 238 -12.37 16.77 -45.67
C SER A 238 -12.06 17.61 -44.43
N GLN A 239 -11.60 18.85 -44.64
CA GLN A 239 -11.49 19.85 -43.58
C GLN A 239 -12.86 20.41 -43.17
N VAL A 240 -13.88 20.24 -44.04
CA VAL A 240 -15.24 20.74 -43.81
C VAL A 240 -16.03 19.76 -42.96
N HIS A 241 -16.38 20.15 -41.72
CA HIS A 241 -16.99 19.27 -40.73
C HIS A 241 -18.38 18.75 -41.11
N SER A 242 -19.18 19.55 -41.83
CA SER A 242 -20.49 19.12 -42.34
C SER A 242 -20.37 17.98 -43.36
N ALA A 243 -19.37 18.02 -44.23
CA ALA A 243 -19.11 16.97 -45.21
C ALA A 243 -18.67 15.65 -44.55
N VAL A 244 -17.84 15.73 -43.50
CA VAL A 244 -17.43 14.58 -42.71
C VAL A 244 -18.63 13.93 -42.02
N LYS A 245 -19.47 14.75 -41.34
CA LYS A 245 -20.69 14.29 -40.68
C LYS A 245 -21.64 13.59 -41.66
N GLU A 246 -21.96 14.23 -42.78
CA GLU A 246 -22.90 13.69 -43.77
C GLU A 246 -22.40 12.40 -44.40
N ALA A 247 -21.10 12.31 -44.73
CA ALA A 247 -20.51 11.07 -45.24
C ALA A 247 -20.57 9.94 -44.20
N TYR A 248 -20.25 10.23 -42.94
CA TYR A 248 -20.30 9.27 -41.84
C TYR A 248 -21.73 8.75 -41.61
N LEU A 249 -22.71 9.65 -41.52
CA LEU A 249 -24.12 9.29 -41.35
C LEU A 249 -24.65 8.49 -42.55
N ASN A 250 -24.28 8.84 -43.78
CA ASN A 250 -24.73 8.10 -44.96
C ASN A 250 -24.15 6.66 -45.00
N LEU A 251 -22.91 6.45 -44.55
CA LEU A 251 -22.34 5.11 -44.42
C LEU A 251 -23.07 4.28 -43.35
N LEU A 252 -23.38 4.87 -42.20
CA LEU A 252 -24.20 4.23 -41.15
C LEU A 252 -25.60 3.87 -41.66
N ASP A 253 -26.26 4.80 -42.36
CA ASP A 253 -27.58 4.59 -42.96
C ASP A 253 -27.57 3.53 -44.06
N THR A 254 -26.45 3.38 -44.78
CA THR A 254 -26.25 2.34 -45.79
C THR A 254 -26.16 0.97 -45.12
N LEU A 255 -25.39 0.84 -44.04
CA LEU A 255 -25.30 -0.38 -43.25
C LEU A 255 -26.66 -0.76 -42.65
N ALA A 256 -27.40 0.19 -42.07
CA ALA A 256 -28.77 -0.05 -41.60
C ALA A 256 -29.70 -0.51 -42.75
N GLY A 257 -29.55 0.08 -43.95
CA GLY A 257 -30.34 -0.24 -45.13
C GLY A 257 -30.24 -1.69 -45.59
N PHE A 258 -29.07 -2.33 -45.46
CA PHE A 258 -28.89 -3.75 -45.76
C PHE A 258 -29.76 -4.67 -44.89
N TYR A 259 -30.00 -4.30 -43.63
CA TYR A 259 -30.76 -5.10 -42.66
C TYR A 259 -32.26 -4.73 -42.61
N MET A 260 -32.64 -3.51 -43.02
CA MET A 260 -34.04 -3.07 -43.04
C MET A 260 -34.77 -3.39 -44.34
N THR A 261 -34.04 -3.51 -45.46
CA THR A 261 -34.64 -3.69 -46.78
C THR A 261 -34.76 -5.17 -47.15
N LYS A 262 -35.99 -5.68 -47.27
CA LYS A 262 -36.26 -7.10 -47.59
C LYS A 262 -35.50 -7.65 -48.81
N ARG A 263 -35.32 -6.83 -49.85
CA ARG A 263 -34.58 -7.21 -51.08
C ARG A 263 -33.08 -7.41 -50.81
N LEU A 264 -32.48 -6.54 -50.00
CA LEU A 264 -31.06 -6.56 -49.67
C LEU A 264 -30.73 -7.57 -48.58
N LEU A 265 -31.71 -7.92 -47.73
CA LEU A 265 -31.55 -8.93 -46.69
C LEU A 265 -31.08 -10.28 -47.27
N ASN A 266 -31.50 -10.62 -48.49
CA ASN A 266 -31.10 -11.86 -49.19
C ASN A 266 -29.62 -11.90 -49.60
N LYS A 267 -28.92 -10.76 -49.57
CA LYS A 267 -27.46 -10.70 -49.76
C LYS A 267 -26.69 -11.09 -48.50
N ILE A 268 -27.37 -11.23 -47.35
CA ILE A 268 -26.76 -11.62 -46.08
C ILE A 268 -26.85 -13.15 -45.92
N PRO A 269 -25.73 -13.85 -45.66
CA PRO A 269 -25.71 -15.30 -45.52
C PRO A 269 -26.48 -15.76 -44.28
N LEU A 270 -27.05 -16.96 -44.38
CA LEU A 270 -27.63 -17.68 -43.25
C LEU A 270 -26.49 -18.23 -42.35
N LYS A 271 -26.73 -18.29 -41.03
CA LYS A 271 -25.85 -18.95 -40.06
C LYS A 271 -25.93 -20.48 -40.27
N GLY A 272 -25.18 -21.01 -41.22
CA GLY A 272 -24.95 -22.45 -41.42
C GLY A 272 -23.63 -22.94 -40.80
N ASP A 273 -23.21 -24.17 -41.11
CA ASP A 273 -21.95 -24.77 -40.61
C ASP A 273 -20.68 -24.02 -41.08
N SER A 274 -20.80 -23.13 -42.06
CA SER A 274 -19.69 -22.30 -42.55
C SER A 274 -20.22 -21.00 -43.18
N ILE A 275 -19.71 -19.85 -42.78
CA ILE A 275 -20.13 -18.53 -43.30
C ILE A 275 -19.15 -18.08 -44.39
N ASP A 276 -19.63 -17.91 -45.62
CA ASP A 276 -18.84 -17.32 -46.70
C ASP A 276 -18.85 -15.79 -46.61
N LEU A 277 -17.69 -15.21 -46.31
CA LEU A 277 -17.51 -13.77 -46.18
C LEU A 277 -17.48 -13.05 -47.54
N LYS A 278 -17.26 -13.75 -48.67
CA LYS A 278 -17.33 -13.14 -50.01
C LYS A 278 -18.72 -12.60 -50.32
N SER A 279 -19.75 -13.28 -49.85
CA SER A 279 -21.15 -12.83 -49.98
C SER A 279 -21.44 -11.52 -49.24
N CYS A 280 -20.59 -11.12 -48.28
CA CYS A 280 -20.71 -9.89 -47.48
C CYS A 280 -19.57 -8.89 -47.72
N GLU A 281 -18.79 -9.04 -48.79
CA GLU A 281 -17.59 -8.24 -49.02
C GLU A 281 -17.87 -6.73 -49.00
N ASN A 282 -18.94 -6.28 -49.67
CA ASN A 282 -19.33 -4.87 -49.71
C ASN A 282 -19.64 -4.31 -48.30
N ILE A 283 -20.33 -5.10 -47.46
CA ILE A 283 -20.66 -4.72 -46.08
C ILE A 283 -19.38 -4.62 -45.25
N ILE A 284 -18.49 -5.61 -45.36
CA ILE A 284 -17.21 -5.64 -44.63
C ILE A 284 -16.32 -4.46 -45.02
N ARG A 285 -16.26 -4.11 -46.31
CA ARG A 285 -15.48 -2.96 -46.81
C ARG A 285 -16.02 -1.63 -46.29
N ILE A 286 -17.34 -1.45 -46.27
CA ILE A 286 -17.98 -0.27 -45.65
C ILE A 286 -17.67 -0.22 -44.15
N LEU A 287 -17.84 -1.36 -43.46
CA LEU A 287 -17.61 -1.46 -42.02
C LEU A 287 -16.16 -1.14 -41.64
N LYS A 288 -15.20 -1.59 -42.44
CA LYS A 288 -13.77 -1.34 -42.23
C LYS A 288 -13.45 0.16 -42.33
N VAL A 289 -13.94 0.83 -43.38
CA VAL A 289 -13.78 2.29 -43.53
C VAL A 289 -14.40 3.03 -42.35
N LEU A 290 -15.60 2.62 -41.93
CA LEU A 290 -16.29 3.21 -40.79
C LEU A 290 -15.49 3.05 -39.49
N ILE A 291 -15.06 1.83 -39.17
CA ILE A 291 -14.30 1.51 -37.95
C ILE A 291 -12.93 2.21 -37.93
N ASP A 292 -12.24 2.26 -39.07
CA ASP A 292 -10.96 2.97 -39.19
C ASP A 292 -11.14 4.47 -38.95
N PHE A 293 -12.21 5.08 -39.50
CA PHE A 293 -12.55 6.46 -39.19
C PHE A 293 -12.93 6.67 -37.71
N GLN A 294 -13.72 5.76 -37.12
CA GLN A 294 -14.07 5.83 -35.69
C GLN A 294 -12.83 5.81 -34.78
N LYS A 295 -11.77 5.08 -35.16
CA LYS A 295 -10.50 5.06 -34.40
C LYS A 295 -9.76 6.40 -34.46
N GLU A 296 -9.90 7.15 -35.54
CA GLU A 296 -9.24 8.45 -35.75
C GLU A 296 -10.10 9.63 -35.25
N LEU A 297 -11.42 9.45 -35.17
CA LEU A 297 -12.38 10.49 -34.75
C LEU A 297 -11.99 11.18 -33.42
N PRO A 298 -11.53 10.48 -32.37
CA PRO A 298 -11.14 11.15 -31.12
C PRO A 298 -10.01 12.16 -31.23
N LEU A 299 -9.19 12.09 -32.29
CA LEU A 299 -8.09 13.02 -32.55
C LEU A 299 -8.56 14.36 -33.13
N ILE A 300 -9.75 14.38 -33.73
CA ILE A 300 -10.24 15.52 -34.53
C ILE A 300 -11.58 16.08 -34.04
N TRP A 301 -12.38 15.31 -33.31
CA TRP A 301 -13.74 15.70 -32.91
C TRP A 301 -13.83 16.91 -31.96
N ILE A 302 -12.74 17.31 -31.28
CA ILE A 302 -12.70 18.53 -30.45
C ILE A 302 -12.79 19.79 -31.32
N ARG A 303 -12.40 19.67 -32.59
CA ARG A 303 -12.49 20.76 -33.57
C ARG A 303 -13.88 20.85 -34.20
N TYR A 304 -14.76 19.88 -33.94
CA TYR A 304 -16.08 19.81 -34.55
C TYR A 304 -17.12 20.42 -33.61
N PRO A 305 -18.23 20.99 -34.15
CA PRO A 305 -19.34 21.42 -33.33
C PRO A 305 -19.89 20.26 -32.48
N GLU A 306 -20.17 20.51 -31.19
CA GLU A 306 -20.56 19.44 -30.26
C GLU A 306 -21.78 18.65 -30.75
N ARG A 307 -22.79 19.35 -31.30
CA ARG A 307 -23.99 18.74 -31.88
C ARG A 307 -23.66 17.72 -32.99
N PHE A 308 -22.64 17.99 -33.80
CA PHE A 308 -22.26 17.09 -34.90
C PHE A 308 -21.64 15.80 -34.36
N VAL A 309 -20.85 15.90 -33.31
CA VAL A 309 -20.26 14.72 -32.68
C VAL A 309 -21.33 13.91 -31.94
N ASP A 310 -22.26 14.58 -31.26
CA ASP A 310 -23.39 13.94 -30.60
C ASP A 310 -24.24 13.16 -31.61
N ASP A 311 -24.58 13.77 -32.75
CA ASP A 311 -25.31 13.09 -33.84
C ASP A 311 -24.56 11.85 -34.36
N MET A 312 -23.24 11.92 -34.53
CA MET A 312 -22.42 10.79 -34.97
C MET A 312 -22.37 9.67 -33.92
N VAL A 313 -22.21 10.01 -32.65
CA VAL A 313 -22.18 9.05 -31.54
C VAL A 313 -23.54 8.37 -31.40
N ASP A 314 -24.63 9.15 -31.37
CA ASP A 314 -25.99 8.64 -31.25
C ASP A 314 -26.40 7.78 -32.44
N ALA A 315 -26.07 8.19 -33.68
CA ALA A 315 -26.30 7.38 -34.87
C ALA A 315 -25.52 6.05 -34.84
N THR A 316 -24.29 6.06 -34.29
CA THR A 316 -23.49 4.84 -34.13
C THR A 316 -24.16 3.87 -33.15
N PHE A 317 -24.53 4.34 -31.96
CA PHE A 317 -25.21 3.51 -30.97
C PHE A 317 -26.64 3.12 -31.41
N GLY A 318 -27.30 3.95 -32.21
CA GLY A 318 -28.57 3.64 -32.86
C GLY A 318 -28.44 2.47 -33.84
N LEU A 319 -27.43 2.49 -34.73
CA LEU A 319 -27.14 1.36 -35.64
C LEU A 319 -26.85 0.08 -34.85
N LEU A 320 -26.03 0.18 -33.80
CA LEU A 320 -25.68 -0.93 -32.92
C LEU A 320 -26.89 -1.47 -32.11
N GLY A 321 -27.89 -0.62 -31.84
CA GLY A 321 -29.15 -1.02 -31.21
C GLY A 321 -30.11 -1.72 -32.19
N LEU A 322 -30.15 -1.28 -33.46
CA LEU A 322 -31.04 -1.85 -34.49
C LEU A 322 -30.71 -3.31 -34.81
N SER A 323 -29.43 -3.68 -34.78
CA SER A 323 -28.96 -5.04 -35.06
C SER A 323 -29.32 -6.07 -33.98
N VAL A 324 -29.89 -5.65 -32.85
CA VAL A 324 -30.34 -6.51 -31.74
C VAL A 324 -31.84 -6.85 -31.86
N SER A 325 -32.62 -6.06 -32.60
CA SER A 325 -34.09 -6.19 -32.69
C SER A 325 -34.59 -7.24 -33.69
N THR A 326 -33.73 -7.74 -34.58
CA THR A 326 -34.12 -8.77 -35.56
C THR A 326 -34.31 -10.11 -34.87
N LYS A 327 -35.57 -10.50 -34.61
CA LYS A 327 -35.97 -11.78 -33.96
C LYS A 327 -35.49 -13.04 -34.69
N ASP A 328 -34.97 -12.92 -35.91
CA ASP A 328 -34.47 -14.03 -36.72
C ASP A 328 -32.98 -14.30 -36.44
N ASN A 329 -32.70 -15.22 -35.51
CA ASN A 329 -31.34 -15.66 -35.17
C ASN A 329 -30.70 -16.54 -36.27
N THR A 330 -31.28 -16.59 -37.47
CA THR A 330 -30.94 -17.48 -38.58
C THR A 330 -29.97 -16.86 -39.58
N ARG A 331 -29.78 -15.53 -39.58
CA ARG A 331 -28.84 -14.80 -40.46
C ARG A 331 -27.69 -14.18 -39.67
N VAL A 332 -26.57 -13.93 -40.35
CA VAL A 332 -25.41 -13.22 -39.75
C VAL A 332 -25.86 -11.82 -39.34
N SER A 333 -25.64 -11.47 -38.07
CA SER A 333 -26.00 -10.15 -37.55
C SER A 333 -24.90 -9.12 -37.86
N LEU A 334 -25.25 -7.82 -37.83
CA LEU A 334 -24.26 -6.76 -37.97
C LEU A 334 -23.20 -6.82 -36.85
N TRP A 335 -23.59 -7.26 -35.65
CA TRP A 335 -22.67 -7.48 -34.53
C TRP A 335 -21.63 -8.56 -34.83
N ASP A 336 -22.03 -9.62 -35.53
CA ASP A 336 -21.14 -10.72 -35.91
C ASP A 336 -20.02 -10.19 -36.82
N LEU A 337 -20.37 -9.34 -37.79
CA LEU A 337 -19.41 -8.69 -38.68
C LEU A 337 -18.55 -7.64 -37.95
N TYR A 338 -19.13 -6.89 -37.00
CA TYR A 338 -18.39 -5.94 -36.16
C TYR A 338 -17.30 -6.62 -35.34
N CYS A 339 -17.62 -7.76 -34.73
CA CYS A 339 -16.67 -8.54 -33.97
C CYS A 339 -15.54 -9.05 -34.88
N VAL A 340 -15.86 -9.52 -36.09
CA VAL A 340 -14.88 -10.03 -37.07
C VAL A 340 -13.91 -8.94 -37.54
N VAL A 341 -14.39 -7.71 -37.77
CA VAL A 341 -13.55 -6.61 -38.27
C VAL A 341 -12.70 -5.95 -37.18
N ASP A 342 -13.21 -5.87 -35.94
CA ASP A 342 -12.46 -5.31 -34.80
C ASP A 342 -12.53 -6.18 -33.54
N PRO A 343 -11.83 -7.33 -33.48
CA PRO A 343 -11.91 -8.27 -32.35
C PRO A 343 -11.52 -7.68 -30.98
N GLU A 344 -10.73 -6.61 -30.94
CA GLU A 344 -10.27 -6.00 -29.69
C GLU A 344 -11.15 -4.85 -29.18
N ALA A 345 -12.22 -4.48 -29.88
CA ALA A 345 -13.03 -3.29 -29.58
C ALA A 345 -12.15 -2.02 -29.45
N SER A 346 -11.20 -1.85 -30.37
CA SER A 346 -10.17 -0.82 -30.33
C SER A 346 -10.72 0.59 -30.59
N TRP A 347 -11.76 0.73 -31.43
CA TRP A 347 -12.44 2.02 -31.64
C TRP A 347 -13.07 2.54 -30.33
N PHE A 348 -13.77 1.66 -29.61
CA PHE A 348 -14.46 2.01 -28.37
C PHE A 348 -13.48 2.44 -27.28
N LYS A 349 -12.36 1.70 -27.14
CA LYS A 349 -11.27 2.05 -26.22
C LYS A 349 -10.74 3.46 -26.46
N ARG A 350 -10.60 3.89 -27.73
CA ARG A 350 -10.15 5.24 -28.08
C ARG A 350 -11.19 6.30 -27.74
N TRP A 351 -12.48 6.03 -27.94
CA TRP A 351 -13.57 6.98 -27.63
C TRP A 351 -13.68 7.30 -26.14
N VAL A 352 -13.51 6.30 -25.27
CA VAL A 352 -13.63 6.47 -23.81
C VAL A 352 -12.33 6.91 -23.12
N HIS A 353 -11.23 7.04 -23.87
CA HIS A 353 -9.93 7.45 -23.32
C HIS A 353 -9.99 8.86 -22.71
N GLY A 354 -10.55 9.84 -23.44
CA GLY A 354 -10.74 11.21 -22.96
C GLY A 354 -12.03 11.38 -22.14
N GLN A 355 -12.02 12.28 -21.15
CA GLN A 355 -13.18 12.52 -20.27
C GLN A 355 -14.44 12.98 -21.05
N TRP A 356 -14.26 13.88 -22.02
CA TRP A 356 -15.35 14.41 -22.84
C TRP A 356 -16.04 13.31 -23.66
N GLY A 357 -15.26 12.50 -24.39
CA GLY A 357 -15.76 11.39 -25.21
C GLY A 357 -16.41 10.30 -24.39
N ARG A 358 -15.83 9.97 -23.22
CA ARG A 358 -16.38 9.00 -22.27
C ARG A 358 -17.77 9.36 -21.78
N SER A 359 -17.99 10.62 -21.39
CA SER A 359 -19.28 11.10 -20.87
C SER A 359 -20.39 10.92 -21.92
N ARG A 360 -20.14 11.35 -23.16
CA ARG A 360 -21.08 11.25 -24.29
C ARG A 360 -21.33 9.80 -24.71
N THR A 361 -20.27 9.01 -24.84
CA THR A 361 -20.35 7.59 -25.20
C THR A 361 -21.19 6.82 -24.17
N PHE A 362 -20.98 7.03 -22.87
CA PHE A 362 -21.80 6.39 -21.84
C PHE A 362 -23.22 6.92 -21.77
N SER A 363 -23.47 8.20 -22.11
CA SER A 363 -24.82 8.74 -22.26
C SER A 363 -25.58 8.05 -23.39
N ALA A 364 -24.99 7.98 -24.59
CA ALA A 364 -25.57 7.30 -25.74
C ALA A 364 -25.82 5.80 -25.49
N MET A 365 -24.92 5.16 -24.74
CA MET A 365 -25.06 3.76 -24.32
C MET A 365 -26.20 3.56 -23.30
N ARG A 366 -26.48 4.54 -22.43
CA ARG A 366 -27.67 4.50 -21.54
C ARG A 366 -28.96 4.58 -22.34
N SER A 367 -29.01 5.44 -23.34
CA SER A 367 -30.14 5.55 -24.26
C SER A 367 -30.34 4.27 -25.09
N ASN A 368 -29.25 3.57 -25.42
CA ASN A 368 -29.24 2.32 -26.20
C ASN A 368 -28.79 1.10 -25.36
N PHE A 369 -29.41 0.89 -24.19
CA PHE A 369 -29.00 -0.14 -23.22
C PHE A 369 -28.96 -1.59 -23.78
N MET A 370 -29.72 -1.86 -24.86
CA MET A 370 -29.73 -3.17 -25.54
C MET A 370 -28.35 -3.60 -26.04
N VAL A 371 -27.47 -2.65 -26.37
CA VAL A 371 -26.09 -2.93 -26.80
C VAL A 371 -25.32 -3.65 -25.69
N LEU A 372 -25.39 -3.14 -24.45
CA LEU A 372 -24.71 -3.75 -23.30
C LEU A 372 -25.24 -5.15 -23.00
N LEU A 373 -26.56 -5.31 -23.05
CA LEU A 373 -27.26 -6.57 -22.80
C LEU A 373 -26.81 -7.66 -23.79
N HIS A 374 -26.68 -7.31 -25.07
CA HIS A 374 -26.25 -8.23 -26.11
C HIS A 374 -24.77 -8.65 -25.97
N LEU A 375 -23.88 -7.70 -25.64
CA LEU A 375 -22.47 -8.00 -25.38
C LEU A 375 -22.29 -8.97 -24.20
N VAL A 376 -23.03 -8.74 -23.10
CA VAL A 376 -23.03 -9.66 -21.94
C VAL A 376 -23.62 -11.03 -22.32
N SER A 377 -24.67 -11.06 -23.15
CA SER A 377 -25.26 -12.30 -23.65
C SER A 377 -24.28 -13.13 -24.49
N TYR A 378 -23.45 -12.50 -25.32
CA TYR A 378 -22.38 -13.20 -26.06
C TYR A 378 -21.31 -13.79 -25.15
N CYS A 379 -20.93 -13.08 -24.08
CA CYS A 379 -20.03 -13.64 -23.07
C CYS A 379 -20.62 -14.88 -22.38
N ILE A 380 -21.92 -14.86 -22.04
CA ILE A 380 -22.62 -16.00 -21.42
C ILE A 380 -22.72 -17.18 -22.38
N SER A 381 -23.18 -16.94 -23.62
CA SER A 381 -23.36 -17.96 -24.66
C SER A 381 -22.09 -18.76 -24.93
N TYR A 382 -20.92 -18.11 -24.91
CA TYR A 382 -19.63 -18.79 -25.05
C TYR A 382 -19.33 -19.73 -23.87
N VAL A 383 -19.58 -19.28 -22.64
CA VAL A 383 -19.37 -20.08 -21.42
C VAL A 383 -20.33 -21.25 -21.33
N ASP A 384 -21.53 -21.15 -21.90
CA ASP A 384 -22.54 -22.21 -21.84
C ASP A 384 -22.44 -23.24 -23.01
N SER A 385 -21.70 -22.97 -24.10
CA SER A 385 -21.68 -23.86 -25.29
C SER A 385 -20.58 -24.95 -25.35
N ASP A 386 -20.90 -26.22 -25.59
CA ASP A 386 -19.95 -27.38 -25.59
C ASP A 386 -19.07 -27.55 -26.85
N VAL A 387 -18.68 -26.49 -27.54
CA VAL A 387 -18.01 -26.63 -28.86
C VAL A 387 -16.53 -27.03 -28.70
N ASP A 388 -16.16 -28.19 -29.25
CA ASP A 388 -14.80 -28.74 -29.30
C ASP A 388 -13.79 -27.77 -29.92
N SER A 389 -12.65 -27.63 -29.25
CA SER A 389 -11.59 -26.65 -29.50
C SER A 389 -10.47 -27.18 -30.43
N SER A 390 -10.81 -28.13 -31.28
CA SER A 390 -9.89 -28.77 -32.23
C SER A 390 -9.71 -27.90 -33.48
N HIS A 391 -8.56 -27.24 -33.58
CA HIS A 391 -8.03 -26.56 -34.79
C HIS A 391 -8.88 -25.44 -35.37
N CYS A 392 -8.56 -24.18 -35.05
CA CYS A 392 -8.78 -23.06 -35.98
C CYS A 392 -7.86 -21.90 -35.59
N VAL A 393 -6.74 -21.81 -36.30
CA VAL A 393 -5.98 -20.58 -36.48
C VAL A 393 -6.80 -19.71 -37.44
N LEU A 394 -6.89 -18.40 -37.21
CA LEU A 394 -7.36 -17.45 -38.22
C LEU A 394 -6.34 -17.43 -39.38
N GLN A 395 -6.32 -18.45 -40.23
CA GLN A 395 -5.73 -18.36 -41.55
C GLN A 395 -6.77 -17.72 -42.46
N LEU A 396 -6.68 -16.41 -42.61
CA LEU A 396 -7.22 -15.73 -43.78
C LEU A 396 -6.33 -16.11 -44.97
N ASP A 397 -6.46 -17.35 -45.43
CA ASP A 397 -5.86 -17.78 -46.70
C ASP A 397 -6.53 -16.98 -47.82
N ALA A 398 -5.70 -16.36 -48.66
CA ALA A 398 -6.08 -15.36 -49.66
C ALA A 398 -7.15 -15.82 -50.68
N ASP A 399 -7.46 -17.12 -50.73
CA ASP A 399 -8.36 -17.69 -51.74
C ASP A 399 -9.70 -18.26 -51.19
N ARG A 400 -9.88 -18.43 -49.87
CA ARG A 400 -11.12 -19.03 -49.29
C ARG A 400 -11.58 -18.32 -47.99
N CYS A 401 -12.44 -17.31 -48.12
CA CYS A 401 -13.00 -16.55 -46.99
C CYS A 401 -14.16 -17.26 -46.27
N ILE A 402 -13.94 -18.44 -45.69
CA ILE A 402 -14.97 -19.22 -44.99
C ILE A 402 -14.73 -19.16 -43.47
N LEU A 403 -15.69 -18.64 -42.69
CA LEU A 403 -15.62 -18.54 -41.24
C LEU A 403 -16.35 -19.73 -40.58
N ALA A 404 -15.62 -20.52 -39.80
CA ALA A 404 -16.20 -21.60 -39.01
C ALA A 404 -17.00 -21.05 -37.80
N PRO A 405 -18.12 -21.69 -37.40
CA PRO A 405 -18.96 -21.25 -36.28
C PRO A 405 -18.21 -21.11 -34.94
N GLY A 406 -17.23 -21.99 -34.70
CA GLY A 406 -16.39 -21.93 -33.50
C GLY A 406 -15.47 -20.69 -33.45
N VAL A 407 -14.99 -20.23 -34.60
CA VAL A 407 -14.17 -19.01 -34.72
C VAL A 407 -15.03 -17.77 -34.49
N LEU A 408 -16.26 -17.75 -35.04
CA LEU A 408 -17.17 -16.63 -34.83
C LEU A 408 -17.51 -16.44 -33.35
N LYS A 409 -17.88 -17.51 -32.64
CA LYS A 409 -18.16 -17.45 -31.18
C LYS A 409 -16.97 -16.95 -30.37
N ARG A 410 -15.75 -17.32 -30.75
CA ARG A 410 -14.52 -16.83 -30.11
C ARG A 410 -14.33 -15.34 -30.31
N VAL A 411 -14.44 -14.87 -31.55
CA VAL A 411 -14.26 -13.45 -31.88
C VAL A 411 -15.35 -12.58 -31.25
N GLN A 412 -16.59 -13.08 -31.20
CA GLN A 412 -17.68 -12.46 -30.44
C GLN A 412 -17.35 -12.35 -28.96
N PHE A 413 -16.82 -13.40 -28.34
CA PHE A 413 -16.40 -13.37 -26.93
C PHE A 413 -15.26 -12.38 -26.71
N THR A 414 -14.21 -12.39 -27.53
CA THR A 414 -13.04 -11.50 -27.39
C THR A 414 -13.45 -10.03 -27.54
N HIS A 415 -14.27 -9.70 -28.53
CA HIS A 415 -14.78 -8.34 -28.72
C HIS A 415 -15.66 -7.91 -27.55
N SER A 416 -16.64 -8.74 -27.19
CA SER A 416 -17.63 -8.39 -26.16
C SER A 416 -17.01 -8.26 -24.78
N SER A 417 -16.10 -9.17 -24.42
CA SER A 417 -15.36 -9.10 -23.16
C SER A 417 -14.47 -7.86 -23.11
N ASN A 418 -13.67 -7.57 -24.15
CA ASN A 418 -12.88 -6.34 -24.24
C ASN A 418 -13.72 -5.08 -24.06
N PHE A 419 -14.88 -5.02 -24.72
CA PHE A 419 -15.79 -3.89 -24.64
C PHE A 419 -16.33 -3.72 -23.21
N VAL A 420 -16.94 -4.76 -22.64
CA VAL A 420 -17.54 -4.72 -21.31
C VAL A 420 -16.50 -4.45 -20.23
N MET A 421 -15.30 -5.05 -20.34
CA MET A 421 -14.22 -4.78 -19.40
C MET A 421 -13.78 -3.32 -19.44
N THR A 422 -13.68 -2.73 -20.64
CA THR A 422 -13.37 -1.29 -20.78
C THR A 422 -14.46 -0.43 -20.13
N VAL A 423 -15.74 -0.81 -20.23
CA VAL A 423 -16.84 -0.13 -19.52
C VAL A 423 -16.66 -0.21 -18.00
N LEU A 424 -16.32 -1.39 -17.47
CA LEU A 424 -16.18 -1.62 -16.03
C LEU A 424 -14.97 -0.90 -15.41
N SER A 425 -13.95 -0.55 -16.21
CA SER A 425 -12.78 0.21 -15.75
C SER A 425 -13.17 1.59 -15.21
N PHE A 426 -14.26 2.19 -15.72
CA PHE A 426 -14.68 3.55 -15.36
C PHE A 426 -15.88 3.57 -14.39
N ALA A 427 -15.88 4.54 -13.47
CA ALA A 427 -16.93 4.68 -12.46
C ALA A 427 -18.34 4.86 -13.05
N ASP A 428 -18.49 5.66 -14.12
CA ASP A 428 -19.77 5.87 -14.79
C ASP A 428 -20.27 4.66 -15.58
N GLY A 429 -19.35 3.83 -16.07
CA GLY A 429 -19.69 2.56 -16.71
C GLY A 429 -20.16 1.50 -15.71
N ARG A 430 -19.58 1.47 -14.50
CA ARG A 430 -20.04 0.60 -13.40
C ARG A 430 -21.49 0.88 -12.97
N LYS A 431 -21.97 2.11 -13.12
CA LYS A 431 -23.38 2.50 -12.85
C LYS A 431 -24.38 1.87 -13.84
N LEU A 432 -23.91 1.32 -14.96
CA LEU A 432 -24.77 0.64 -15.95
C LEU A 432 -25.16 -0.79 -15.50
N PHE A 433 -24.55 -1.30 -14.44
CA PHE A 433 -24.88 -2.59 -13.85
C PHE A 433 -25.80 -2.42 -12.63
N PRO A 434 -26.71 -3.37 -12.35
CA PRO A 434 -26.81 -4.70 -12.95
C PRO A 434 -27.59 -4.75 -14.28
N VAL A 435 -27.31 -5.75 -15.11
CA VAL A 435 -27.91 -5.92 -16.47
C VAL A 435 -28.92 -7.08 -16.46
N ASN A 436 -30.11 -6.85 -17.03
CA ASN A 436 -31.13 -7.90 -17.19
C ASN A 436 -30.93 -8.62 -18.53
N VAL A 437 -30.40 -9.85 -18.52
CA VAL A 437 -30.17 -10.61 -19.76
C VAL A 437 -31.33 -11.61 -19.94
N PRO A 438 -32.07 -11.60 -21.07
CA PRO A 438 -33.26 -12.44 -21.26
C PRO A 438 -33.02 -13.95 -21.17
N SER A 439 -31.77 -14.40 -21.33
CA SER A 439 -31.38 -15.80 -21.22
C SER A 439 -31.16 -16.27 -19.78
N LYS A 440 -31.22 -15.37 -18.78
CA LYS A 440 -31.11 -15.68 -17.35
C LYS A 440 -32.26 -15.04 -16.59
N ASP A 441 -32.84 -15.78 -15.64
CA ASP A 441 -33.90 -15.27 -14.77
C ASP A 441 -33.40 -14.25 -13.74
N GLU A 442 -32.08 -14.14 -13.53
CA GLU A 442 -31.45 -13.23 -12.56
C GLU A 442 -30.64 -12.11 -13.22
N LEU A 443 -30.65 -10.93 -12.59
CA LEU A 443 -29.87 -9.77 -13.00
C LEU A 443 -28.36 -10.06 -12.90
N VAL A 444 -27.63 -9.85 -14.00
CA VAL A 444 -26.17 -10.00 -14.04
C VAL A 444 -25.54 -8.79 -13.37
N THR A 445 -25.07 -8.97 -12.14
CA THR A 445 -24.27 -7.99 -11.41
C THR A 445 -22.82 -7.99 -11.93
N ILE A 446 -22.03 -6.98 -11.55
CA ILE A 446 -20.59 -6.94 -11.90
C ILE A 446 -19.87 -8.19 -11.37
N GLN A 447 -20.25 -8.67 -10.19
CA GLN A 447 -19.76 -9.91 -9.59
C GLN A 447 -20.12 -11.12 -10.46
N GLY A 448 -21.38 -11.23 -10.88
CA GLY A 448 -21.82 -12.28 -11.80
C GLY A 448 -21.05 -12.29 -13.14
N PHE A 449 -20.71 -11.11 -13.67
CA PHE A 449 -19.89 -11.00 -14.88
C PHE A 449 -18.44 -11.45 -14.67
N LEU A 450 -17.81 -11.10 -13.54
CA LEU A 450 -16.47 -11.58 -13.19
C LEU A 450 -16.43 -13.11 -13.08
N GLN A 451 -17.46 -13.73 -12.51
CA GLN A 451 -17.56 -15.20 -12.48
C GLN A 451 -17.69 -15.80 -13.89
N ILE A 452 -18.37 -15.14 -14.82
CA ILE A 452 -18.45 -15.57 -16.23
C ILE A 452 -17.06 -15.54 -16.87
N LEU A 453 -16.25 -14.50 -16.62
CA LEU A 453 -14.88 -14.43 -17.12
C LEU A 453 -13.99 -15.54 -16.53
N VAL A 454 -14.06 -15.78 -15.22
CA VAL A 454 -13.33 -16.89 -14.56
C VAL A 454 -13.77 -18.25 -15.12
N LYS A 455 -15.07 -18.47 -15.32
CA LYS A 455 -15.58 -19.71 -15.96
C LYS A 455 -15.10 -19.86 -17.41
N ALA A 456 -14.98 -18.77 -18.17
CA ALA A 456 -14.46 -18.79 -19.53
C ALA A 456 -12.99 -19.23 -19.59
N VAL A 457 -12.19 -18.82 -18.59
CA VAL A 457 -10.80 -19.30 -18.40
C VAL A 457 -10.78 -20.79 -18.09
N ASN A 458 -11.72 -21.26 -17.27
CA ASN A 458 -11.75 -22.65 -16.79
C ASN A 458 -12.21 -23.66 -17.83
N LYS A 459 -12.98 -23.22 -18.83
CA LYS A 459 -13.54 -24.08 -19.86
C LYS A 459 -12.49 -24.64 -20.83
N ASN A 460 -11.31 -24.03 -20.94
CA ASN A 460 -10.35 -24.30 -22.04
C ASN A 460 -8.94 -24.66 -21.56
N ILE A 461 -8.80 -25.49 -20.51
CA ILE A 461 -7.49 -25.90 -19.94
C ILE A 461 -6.51 -26.50 -20.99
N SER A 462 -6.95 -26.96 -22.16
CA SER A 462 -6.13 -27.73 -23.12
C SER A 462 -5.71 -27.05 -24.44
N THR A 463 -6.01 -25.77 -24.75
CA THR A 463 -5.79 -25.22 -26.11
C THR A 463 -4.99 -23.92 -26.23
N ILE A 464 -4.28 -23.74 -27.37
CA ILE A 464 -3.50 -22.55 -27.79
C ILE A 464 -4.28 -21.22 -27.65
N VAL A 465 -5.62 -21.33 -27.66
CA VAL A 465 -6.61 -20.26 -27.45
C VAL A 465 -6.45 -19.55 -26.10
N ASN A 466 -5.78 -20.17 -25.12
CA ASN A 466 -5.56 -19.61 -23.79
C ASN A 466 -4.71 -18.34 -23.77
N VAL A 467 -3.83 -18.10 -24.75
CA VAL A 467 -2.89 -16.96 -24.69
C VAL A 467 -3.61 -15.61 -24.78
N GLU A 468 -4.61 -15.47 -25.66
CA GLU A 468 -5.34 -14.21 -25.86
C GLU A 468 -6.28 -13.89 -24.69
N ILE A 469 -7.02 -14.89 -24.19
CA ILE A 469 -7.92 -14.72 -23.03
C ILE A 469 -7.10 -14.47 -21.74
N SER A 470 -5.97 -15.17 -21.58
CA SER A 470 -5.04 -14.93 -20.46
C SER A 470 -4.40 -13.55 -20.53
N TYR A 471 -4.01 -13.09 -21.73
CA TYR A 471 -3.50 -11.72 -21.94
C TYR A 471 -4.56 -10.67 -21.61
N LEU A 472 -5.80 -10.92 -22.02
CA LEU A 472 -6.93 -10.06 -21.76
C LEU A 472 -7.21 -9.90 -20.26
N ILE A 473 -7.17 -11.00 -19.51
CA ILE A 473 -7.34 -10.99 -18.05
C ILE A 473 -6.12 -10.43 -17.33
N LYS A 474 -4.91 -10.69 -17.83
CA LYS A 474 -3.68 -10.04 -17.36
C LYS A 474 -3.80 -8.53 -17.46
N LYS A 475 -4.23 -8.00 -18.61
CA LYS A 475 -4.49 -6.57 -18.82
C LYS A 475 -5.56 -6.02 -17.87
N PHE A 476 -6.58 -6.82 -17.58
CA PHE A 476 -7.67 -6.47 -16.67
C PHE A 476 -7.25 -6.42 -15.20
N CYS A 477 -6.48 -7.41 -14.72
CA CYS A 477 -6.04 -7.51 -13.33
C CYS A 477 -4.94 -6.50 -12.97
N LEU A 478 -4.25 -5.97 -13.98
CA LEU A 478 -3.24 -4.93 -13.80
C LEU A 478 -3.84 -3.53 -13.56
N GLN A 479 -5.14 -3.32 -13.78
CA GLN A 479 -5.79 -2.03 -13.51
C GLN A 479 -6.16 -1.87 -12.02
N ASP A 480 -5.70 -0.79 -11.38
CA ASP A 480 -5.85 -0.57 -9.94
C ASP A 480 -7.30 -0.44 -9.49
N GLU A 481 -8.18 0.20 -10.28
CA GLU A 481 -9.61 0.31 -9.93
C GLU A 481 -10.32 -1.04 -9.90
N MET A 482 -9.79 -2.03 -10.64
CA MET A 482 -10.42 -3.32 -10.88
C MET A 482 -9.99 -4.39 -9.88
N LYS A 483 -8.81 -4.21 -9.25
CA LYS A 483 -8.43 -4.94 -8.03
C LYS A 483 -9.58 -4.88 -7.04
N CYS A 484 -10.11 -3.69 -6.75
CA CYS A 484 -11.24 -3.48 -5.82
C CYS A 484 -12.52 -4.27 -6.16
N LEU A 485 -12.81 -4.52 -7.45
CA LEU A 485 -14.02 -5.24 -7.87
C LEU A 485 -13.88 -6.76 -7.77
N ILE A 486 -12.74 -7.32 -8.16
CA ILE A 486 -12.43 -8.76 -8.00
C ILE A 486 -12.41 -9.13 -6.52
N LEU A 487 -11.94 -8.22 -5.66
CA LEU A 487 -11.81 -8.41 -4.22
C LEU A 487 -13.13 -8.55 -3.46
N CYS A 488 -14.25 -8.14 -4.05
CA CYS A 488 -15.55 -8.15 -3.40
C CYS A 488 -16.41 -9.39 -3.74
N ASP A 489 -15.99 -10.24 -4.69
CA ASP A 489 -16.75 -11.41 -5.10
C ASP A 489 -16.11 -12.72 -4.67
N ALA A 490 -16.58 -13.21 -3.53
CA ALA A 490 -16.17 -14.49 -2.99
C ALA A 490 -16.56 -15.70 -3.87
N GLY A 491 -17.51 -15.58 -4.81
CA GLY A 491 -17.83 -16.64 -5.78
C GLY A 491 -16.74 -16.77 -6.86
N ALA A 492 -16.15 -15.66 -7.32
CA ALA A 492 -15.02 -15.69 -8.24
C ALA A 492 -13.77 -16.33 -7.59
N VAL A 493 -13.54 -16.06 -6.30
CA VAL A 493 -12.43 -16.68 -5.55
C VAL A 493 -12.62 -18.17 -5.35
N GLU A 494 -13.83 -18.62 -5.03
CA GLU A 494 -14.14 -20.05 -4.90
C GLU A 494 -13.93 -20.81 -6.21
N LEU A 495 -14.29 -20.21 -7.36
CA LEU A 495 -14.00 -20.77 -8.68
C LEU A 495 -12.50 -20.88 -8.94
N LEU A 496 -11.73 -19.82 -8.67
CA LEU A 496 -10.27 -19.83 -8.81
C LEU A 496 -9.60 -20.89 -7.92
N LEU A 497 -10.10 -21.11 -6.70
CA LEU A 497 -9.58 -22.13 -5.80
C LEU A 497 -9.93 -23.56 -6.23
N GLN A 498 -11.09 -23.76 -6.89
CA GLN A 498 -11.39 -25.02 -7.56
C GLN A 498 -10.39 -25.30 -8.68
N ASP A 499 -9.92 -24.27 -9.38
CA ASP A 499 -8.93 -24.43 -10.44
C ASP A 499 -7.55 -24.79 -9.91
N VAL A 500 -7.11 -24.16 -8.82
CA VAL A 500 -5.90 -24.55 -8.09
C VAL A 500 -5.98 -26.03 -7.67
N SER A 501 -7.15 -26.46 -7.18
CA SER A 501 -7.37 -27.87 -6.79
C SER A 501 -7.33 -28.84 -7.98
N LYS A 502 -7.83 -28.43 -9.16
CA LYS A 502 -7.75 -29.22 -10.39
C LYS A 502 -6.31 -29.34 -10.88
N LEU A 503 -5.54 -28.25 -10.85
CA LEU A 503 -4.13 -28.24 -11.21
C LEU A 503 -3.32 -29.20 -10.32
N GLU A 504 -3.54 -29.18 -9.01
CA GLU A 504 -2.94 -30.14 -8.07
C GLU A 504 -3.32 -31.59 -8.39
N ALA A 505 -4.58 -31.85 -8.74
CA ALA A 505 -5.08 -33.19 -9.03
C ALA A 505 -4.53 -33.77 -10.35
N ILE A 506 -4.26 -32.93 -11.35
CA ILE A 506 -3.74 -33.34 -12.66
C ILE A 506 -2.32 -33.93 -12.54
N GLU A 507 -1.48 -33.42 -11.63
CA GLU A 507 -0.10 -33.91 -11.45
C GLU A 507 0.00 -35.15 -10.53
N SER A 508 -1.02 -35.39 -9.70
CA SER A 508 -1.10 -36.60 -8.85
C SER A 508 -1.38 -37.90 -9.62
N LYS A 509 -1.83 -37.79 -10.88
CA LYS A 509 -2.03 -38.91 -11.80
C LYS A 509 -0.81 -38.96 -12.74
N SER A 510 -0.07 -40.06 -12.67
CA SER A 510 1.13 -40.43 -13.45
C SER A 510 1.52 -39.58 -14.69
N PRO A 511 2.83 -39.34 -14.91
CA PRO A 511 3.35 -38.47 -15.95
C PRO A 511 3.23 -39.14 -17.33
N GLN A 512 2.09 -38.98 -17.98
CA GLN A 512 2.00 -39.02 -19.44
C GLN A 512 1.51 -37.64 -19.90
N GLU A 513 2.49 -36.80 -20.22
CA GLU A 513 2.42 -35.68 -21.17
C GLU A 513 1.15 -34.80 -21.10
N LEU A 514 0.99 -34.03 -20.02
CA LEU A 514 0.44 -32.68 -20.16
C LEU A 514 1.58 -31.69 -19.90
N ASP A 515 2.13 -31.16 -20.99
CA ASP A 515 3.24 -30.21 -21.00
C ASP A 515 2.86 -28.99 -20.13
N LEU A 516 3.49 -28.81 -18.98
CA LEU A 516 3.36 -27.57 -18.15
C LEU A 516 3.64 -26.31 -18.99
N LYS A 517 4.35 -26.50 -20.11
CA LYS A 517 4.53 -25.53 -21.19
C LYS A 517 3.23 -25.10 -21.87
N THR A 518 2.32 -26.03 -22.20
CA THR A 518 1.01 -25.70 -22.79
C THR A 518 0.10 -24.99 -21.80
N LEU A 519 0.23 -25.32 -20.51
CA LEU A 519 -0.53 -24.71 -19.42
C LEU A 519 0.08 -23.42 -18.84
N SER A 520 1.30 -23.06 -19.27
CA SER A 520 2.07 -21.96 -18.66
C SER A 520 1.32 -20.63 -18.70
N SER A 521 0.61 -20.31 -19.80
CA SER A 521 -0.14 -19.06 -19.91
C SER A 521 -1.38 -19.03 -18.99
N TYR A 522 -2.01 -20.18 -18.78
CA TYR A 522 -3.14 -20.32 -17.86
C TYR A 522 -2.68 -20.17 -16.40
N ILE A 523 -1.62 -20.88 -16.01
CA ILE A 523 -1.04 -20.77 -14.66
C ILE A 523 -0.55 -19.34 -14.41
N GLU A 524 0.07 -18.69 -15.40
CA GLU A 524 0.47 -17.28 -15.30
C GLU A 524 -0.72 -16.37 -15.01
N ALA A 525 -1.84 -16.53 -15.72
CA ALA A 525 -3.06 -15.74 -15.49
C ALA A 525 -3.63 -15.97 -14.08
N VAL A 526 -3.73 -17.22 -13.62
CA VAL A 526 -4.20 -17.57 -12.27
C VAL A 526 -3.30 -16.93 -11.21
N LEU A 527 -1.97 -17.06 -11.34
CA LEU A 527 -1.02 -16.47 -10.41
C LEU A 527 -1.08 -14.94 -10.40
N LEU A 528 -1.31 -14.29 -11.55
CA LEU A 528 -1.49 -12.84 -11.61
C LEU A 528 -2.76 -12.36 -10.90
N ILE A 529 -3.86 -13.10 -11.02
CA ILE A 529 -5.10 -12.81 -10.29
C ILE A 529 -4.86 -12.98 -8.79
N LEU A 530 -4.24 -14.10 -8.37
CA LEU A 530 -3.92 -14.35 -6.97
C LEU A 530 -2.98 -13.28 -6.40
N ASP A 531 -1.95 -12.90 -7.16
CA ASP A 531 -1.01 -11.85 -6.81
C ASP A 531 -1.75 -10.51 -6.63
N ALA A 532 -2.58 -10.11 -7.59
CA ALA A 532 -3.40 -8.89 -7.52
C ALA A 532 -4.36 -8.91 -6.32
N MET A 533 -4.99 -10.04 -6.01
CA MET A 533 -5.84 -10.18 -4.84
C MET A 533 -5.07 -10.00 -3.53
N LEU A 534 -3.94 -10.70 -3.40
CA LEU A 534 -3.06 -10.66 -2.22
C LEU A 534 -2.33 -9.32 -2.07
N SER A 535 -2.30 -8.49 -3.12
CA SER A 535 -1.77 -7.12 -3.05
C SER A 535 -2.59 -6.18 -2.16
N THR A 536 -3.83 -6.57 -1.85
CA THR A 536 -4.74 -5.76 -1.03
C THR A 536 -5.02 -6.41 0.32
N GLU A 537 -5.24 -5.59 1.35
CA GLU A 537 -5.48 -6.07 2.71
C GLU A 537 -6.77 -6.92 2.81
N VAL A 538 -7.81 -6.57 2.04
CA VAL A 538 -9.09 -7.29 2.02
C VAL A 538 -8.92 -8.68 1.38
N GLY A 539 -8.24 -8.77 0.24
CA GLY A 539 -7.99 -10.04 -0.45
C GLY A 539 -7.05 -10.94 0.32
N GLN A 540 -5.98 -10.37 0.89
CA GLN A 540 -5.06 -11.08 1.77
C GLN A 540 -5.79 -11.66 3.00
N ARG A 541 -6.65 -10.86 3.67
CA ARG A 541 -7.49 -11.36 4.76
C ARG A 541 -8.47 -12.44 4.31
N TYR A 542 -9.11 -12.28 3.16
CA TYR A 542 -10.05 -13.28 2.64
C TYR A 542 -9.37 -14.64 2.42
N MET A 543 -8.20 -14.65 1.77
CA MET A 543 -7.44 -15.87 1.48
C MET A 543 -6.91 -16.55 2.76
N LEU A 544 -6.47 -15.75 3.74
CA LEU A 544 -5.89 -16.27 4.98
C LEU A 544 -6.93 -16.65 6.04
N LEU A 545 -8.07 -15.94 6.12
CA LEU A 545 -9.05 -16.10 7.21
C LEU A 545 -10.44 -16.58 6.75
N GLY A 546 -10.73 -16.58 5.44
CA GLY A 546 -11.99 -17.06 4.84
C GLY A 546 -13.19 -16.08 4.92
N ARG A 547 -14.24 -16.37 4.12
CA ARG A 547 -15.43 -15.54 3.84
C ARG A 547 -16.29 -15.11 5.05
N LYS A 548 -16.15 -15.75 6.22
CA LYS A 548 -17.15 -15.68 7.31
C LYS A 548 -16.65 -15.02 8.61
N ARG A 549 -15.89 -13.92 8.56
CA ARG A 549 -15.62 -13.14 9.79
C ARG A 549 -15.85 -11.65 9.59
N LYS A 550 -17.01 -11.17 10.05
CA LYS A 550 -17.14 -9.79 10.55
C LYS A 550 -16.20 -9.64 11.76
N SER A 551 -15.62 -8.46 11.97
CA SER A 551 -14.71 -8.18 13.10
C SER A 551 -15.30 -8.52 14.49
N SER A 552 -16.61 -8.75 14.58
CA SER A 552 -17.37 -9.10 15.78
C SER A 552 -17.66 -10.60 15.99
N SER A 553 -17.13 -11.51 15.15
CA SER A 553 -17.38 -12.95 15.27
C SER A 553 -16.79 -13.55 16.56
N LYS A 554 -17.60 -14.32 17.30
CA LYS A 554 -17.27 -14.95 18.59
C LYS A 554 -16.27 -16.12 18.52
N SER A 555 -15.87 -16.57 17.33
CA SER A 555 -14.86 -17.64 17.15
C SER A 555 -13.48 -17.02 16.89
N GLY A 556 -12.50 -17.14 17.80
CA GLY A 556 -11.14 -16.65 17.52
C GLY A 556 -10.34 -17.56 16.58
N LEU A 557 -9.00 -17.53 16.64
CA LEU A 557 -8.09 -18.24 15.71
C LEU A 557 -8.25 -19.79 15.64
N SER A 558 -9.12 -20.41 16.43
CA SER A 558 -9.23 -21.87 16.63
C SER A 558 -9.84 -22.67 15.46
N GLY A 559 -9.62 -22.23 14.22
CA GLY A 559 -10.05 -22.88 12.99
C GLY A 559 -9.33 -22.33 11.76
N VAL A 560 -8.17 -21.68 11.95
CA VAL A 560 -7.42 -20.92 10.92
C VAL A 560 -6.48 -21.83 10.14
N ILE A 561 -7.00 -22.96 9.67
CA ILE A 561 -6.46 -23.58 8.46
C ILE A 561 -7.40 -23.13 7.35
N SER A 562 -7.10 -21.99 6.72
CA SER A 562 -7.79 -21.69 5.49
C SER A 562 -7.28 -22.71 4.46
N SER A 563 -8.15 -23.65 4.08
CA SER A 563 -7.95 -24.54 2.92
C SER A 563 -7.36 -23.79 1.71
N PRO A 564 -7.78 -22.53 1.40
CA PRO A 564 -7.22 -21.77 0.29
C PRO A 564 -5.73 -21.45 0.39
N ALA A 565 -5.23 -21.03 1.57
CA ALA A 565 -3.84 -20.65 1.71
C ALA A 565 -2.90 -21.85 1.55
N ILE A 566 -3.28 -23.00 2.11
CA ILE A 566 -2.49 -24.23 1.96
C ILE A 566 -2.51 -24.72 0.51
N GLN A 567 -3.67 -24.69 -0.18
CA GLN A 567 -3.76 -25.02 -1.60
C GLN A 567 -2.86 -24.14 -2.47
N ILE A 568 -2.85 -22.82 -2.25
CA ILE A 568 -1.96 -21.92 -2.99
C ILE A 568 -0.49 -22.27 -2.72
N MET A 569 -0.12 -22.54 -1.46
CA MET A 569 1.25 -22.92 -1.09
C MET A 569 1.69 -24.26 -1.69
N ASN A 570 0.78 -25.24 -1.80
CA ASN A 570 1.02 -26.52 -2.47
C ASN A 570 1.25 -26.34 -3.98
N LEU A 571 0.41 -25.55 -4.66
CA LEU A 571 0.62 -25.20 -6.08
C LEU A 571 1.97 -24.52 -6.29
N VAL A 572 2.33 -23.53 -5.46
CA VAL A 572 3.65 -22.87 -5.59
C VAL A 572 4.77 -23.87 -5.33
N PHE A 573 4.64 -24.77 -4.35
CA PHE A 573 5.66 -25.77 -4.05
C PHE A 573 5.93 -26.69 -5.25
N LEU A 574 4.86 -27.13 -5.91
CA LEU A 574 4.88 -27.93 -7.12
C LEU A 574 5.62 -27.22 -8.27
N LEU A 575 5.26 -25.96 -8.52
CA LEU A 575 5.88 -25.12 -9.56
C LEU A 575 7.37 -24.89 -9.33
N LEU A 576 7.80 -24.78 -8.06
CA LEU A 576 9.21 -24.57 -7.71
C LEU A 576 10.05 -25.86 -7.80
N LYS A 577 9.44 -27.04 -7.67
CA LYS A 577 10.10 -28.33 -7.91
C LYS A 577 10.24 -28.65 -9.40
N SER A 578 9.26 -28.26 -10.21
CA SER A 578 9.27 -28.58 -11.64
C SER A 578 10.41 -27.89 -12.42
N LYS A 579 11.08 -28.65 -13.30
CA LYS A 579 12.08 -28.14 -14.25
C LYS A 579 11.42 -27.51 -15.49
N GLU A 580 10.19 -27.91 -15.81
CA GLU A 580 9.44 -27.45 -16.99
C GLU A 580 8.77 -26.09 -16.76
N ALA A 581 8.55 -25.72 -15.50
CA ALA A 581 7.99 -24.41 -15.15
C ALA A 581 8.94 -23.26 -15.55
N GLY A 582 8.43 -22.38 -16.42
CA GLY A 582 9.16 -21.20 -16.90
C GLY A 582 9.55 -20.23 -15.78
N SER A 583 10.58 -19.41 -16.03
CA SER A 583 11.12 -18.46 -15.05
C SER A 583 10.10 -17.39 -14.60
N VAL A 584 9.17 -17.01 -15.47
CA VAL A 584 8.08 -16.05 -15.19
C VAL A 584 7.07 -16.64 -14.20
N VAL A 585 6.63 -17.88 -14.43
CA VAL A 585 5.69 -18.59 -13.55
C VAL A 585 6.28 -18.79 -12.16
N LYS A 586 7.55 -19.20 -12.07
CA LYS A 586 8.26 -19.32 -10.78
C LYS A 586 8.34 -17.98 -10.03
N ARG A 587 8.64 -16.89 -10.75
CA ARG A 587 8.70 -15.53 -10.17
C ARG A 587 7.34 -15.09 -9.63
N LEU A 588 6.26 -15.34 -10.36
CA LEU A 588 4.90 -15.01 -9.93
C LEU A 588 4.45 -15.88 -8.75
N GLY A 589 4.74 -17.18 -8.76
CA GLY A 589 4.48 -18.07 -7.63
C GLY A 589 5.21 -17.63 -6.36
N LEU A 590 6.47 -17.22 -6.49
CA LEU A 590 7.22 -16.61 -5.39
C LEU A 590 6.62 -15.29 -4.92
N SER A 591 6.17 -14.41 -5.83
CA SER A 591 5.49 -13.16 -5.48
C SER A 591 4.23 -13.41 -4.65
N VAL A 592 3.40 -14.36 -5.08
CA VAL A 592 2.19 -14.81 -4.35
C VAL A 592 2.56 -15.30 -2.95
N CYS A 593 3.57 -16.19 -2.84
CA CYS A 593 4.06 -16.69 -1.55
C CYS A 593 4.58 -15.56 -0.65
N CYS A 594 5.38 -14.63 -1.19
CA CYS A 594 5.90 -13.47 -0.46
C CYS A 594 4.78 -12.56 0.05
N ARG A 595 3.74 -12.30 -0.77
CA ARG A 595 2.58 -11.51 -0.35
C ARG A 595 1.73 -12.21 0.69
N MET A 596 1.66 -13.54 0.70
CA MET A 596 1.03 -14.25 1.81
C MET A 596 1.86 -14.11 3.10
N LEU A 597 3.18 -14.28 2.99
CA LEU A 597 4.11 -14.18 4.12
C LEU A 597 4.36 -12.75 4.60
N SER A 598 3.88 -11.70 3.92
CA SER A 598 4.08 -10.33 4.39
C SER A 598 3.19 -9.96 5.61
N SER A 599 2.12 -10.72 5.84
CA SER A 599 1.20 -10.52 6.98
C SER A 599 1.54 -11.44 8.15
N PRO A 600 1.42 -10.98 9.42
CA PRO A 600 1.58 -11.82 10.60
C PRO A 600 0.70 -13.07 10.57
N VAL A 601 -0.53 -12.96 10.05
CA VAL A 601 -1.46 -14.08 9.88
C VAL A 601 -0.88 -15.10 8.89
N GLY A 602 -0.37 -14.64 7.76
CA GLY A 602 0.13 -15.51 6.71
C GLY A 602 1.41 -16.23 7.11
N ILE A 603 2.32 -15.56 7.83
CA ILE A 603 3.49 -16.21 8.44
C ILE A 603 3.04 -17.26 9.45
N HIS A 604 2.15 -16.92 10.38
CA HIS A 604 1.68 -17.88 11.39
C HIS A 604 1.14 -19.17 10.75
N MET A 605 0.39 -19.05 9.66
CA MET A 605 -0.22 -20.18 8.95
C MET A 605 0.77 -20.95 8.05
N CYS A 606 1.60 -20.24 7.29
CA CYS A 606 2.37 -20.83 6.20
C CYS A 606 3.81 -21.20 6.59
N VAL A 607 4.31 -20.73 7.74
CA VAL A 607 5.70 -20.95 8.17
C VAL A 607 6.04 -22.43 8.38
N HIS A 608 5.05 -23.24 8.75
CA HIS A 608 5.21 -24.70 8.94
C HIS A 608 4.94 -25.51 7.67
N HIS A 609 4.71 -24.86 6.53
CA HIS A 609 4.45 -25.54 5.26
C HIS A 609 5.73 -26.23 4.74
N PRO A 610 5.64 -27.43 4.12
CA PRO A 610 6.80 -28.15 3.57
C PRO A 610 7.67 -27.33 2.62
N LEU A 611 7.07 -26.40 1.86
CA LEU A 611 7.77 -25.44 1.00
C LEU A 611 8.90 -24.70 1.73
N ILE A 612 8.63 -24.21 2.95
CA ILE A 612 9.60 -23.43 3.71
C ILE A 612 10.75 -24.32 4.19
N ALA A 613 10.46 -25.53 4.64
CA ALA A 613 11.48 -26.51 5.02
C ALA A 613 12.38 -26.89 3.84
N SER A 614 11.80 -27.17 2.67
CA SER A 614 12.55 -27.43 1.43
C SER A 614 13.37 -26.22 0.98
N PHE A 615 12.88 -25.00 1.19
CA PHE A 615 13.62 -23.77 0.89
C PHE A 615 14.85 -23.59 1.78
N ILE A 616 14.73 -23.82 3.10
CA ILE A 616 15.87 -23.80 4.03
C ILE A 616 16.90 -24.87 3.62
N GLN A 617 16.44 -26.07 3.27
CA GLN A 617 17.32 -27.16 2.84
C GLN A 617 18.08 -26.80 1.55
N HIS A 618 17.40 -26.20 0.56
CA HIS A 618 18.03 -25.69 -0.66
C HIS A 618 19.11 -24.64 -0.36
N MET A 619 18.88 -23.76 0.62
CA MET A 619 19.87 -22.78 1.07
C MET A 619 21.08 -23.43 1.75
N LYS A 620 20.88 -24.46 2.58
CA LYS A 620 21.96 -25.24 3.21
C LYS A 620 22.85 -25.93 2.20
N GLU A 621 22.26 -26.55 1.18
CA GLU A 621 22.99 -27.22 0.10
C GLU A 621 23.88 -26.22 -0.66
N ARG A 622 23.36 -25.02 -0.91
CA ARG A 622 24.15 -23.94 -1.51
C ARG A 622 25.29 -23.47 -0.63
N GLN A 623 25.03 -23.24 0.66
CA GLN A 623 26.06 -22.84 1.62
C GLN A 623 27.22 -23.87 1.64
N ARG A 624 26.91 -25.17 1.58
CA ARG A 624 27.91 -26.23 1.48
C ARG A 624 28.69 -26.21 0.16
N SER A 625 28.00 -25.98 -0.97
CA SER A 625 28.65 -25.91 -2.29
C SER A 625 29.65 -24.75 -2.44
N VAL A 626 29.45 -23.66 -1.71
CA VAL A 626 30.38 -22.50 -1.67
C VAL A 626 31.59 -22.78 -0.76
N CYS A 627 31.46 -23.68 0.22
CA CYS A 627 32.52 -24.01 1.18
C CYS A 627 33.42 -25.19 0.79
N THR A 628 33.11 -25.96 -0.25
CA THR A 628 33.90 -27.14 -0.65
C THR A 628 34.79 -26.89 -1.87
N TYR A 629 36.07 -26.56 -1.63
CA TYR A 629 37.16 -27.03 -2.47
C TYR A 629 37.73 -28.32 -1.87
N LYS A 630 37.64 -29.42 -2.65
CA LYS A 630 38.29 -30.75 -2.48
C LYS A 630 37.83 -31.64 -1.31
N LEU A 631 37.10 -32.72 -1.63
CA LEU A 631 37.65 -34.10 -1.75
C LEU A 631 36.53 -35.08 -2.22
N PRO A 632 36.89 -36.22 -2.84
CA PRO A 632 35.99 -37.01 -3.68
C PRO A 632 35.34 -38.22 -2.99
N HIS A 633 34.23 -38.63 -3.61
CA HIS A 633 33.59 -39.95 -3.60
C HIS A 633 33.13 -40.58 -2.28
N GLY A 634 31.82 -40.87 -2.25
CA GLY A 634 31.29 -42.01 -1.53
C GLY A 634 30.24 -41.65 -0.47
N GLU A 635 29.07 -41.21 -0.91
CA GLU A 635 27.77 -41.53 -0.29
C GLU A 635 26.68 -40.99 -1.23
N ASP A 636 25.83 -41.88 -1.74
CA ASP A 636 24.73 -41.52 -2.64
C ASP A 636 23.82 -40.47 -1.97
N PRO A 637 23.55 -39.32 -2.62
CA PRO A 637 22.58 -38.38 -2.10
C PRO A 637 21.20 -39.03 -2.17
N SER A 638 20.66 -39.40 -1.01
CA SER A 638 19.27 -39.84 -0.87
C SER A 638 18.34 -38.86 -1.58
N SER A 639 17.55 -39.40 -2.50
CA SER A 639 16.52 -38.78 -3.35
C SER A 639 15.54 -37.85 -2.62
N HIS A 640 15.97 -36.66 -2.25
CA HIS A 640 15.09 -35.56 -1.87
C HIS A 640 15.18 -34.48 -2.94
N GLU A 641 14.12 -34.37 -3.76
CA GLU A 641 13.98 -33.42 -4.87
C GLU A 641 14.30 -31.98 -4.43
N SER A 642 15.43 -31.45 -4.90
CA SER A 642 15.85 -30.07 -4.63
C SER A 642 15.03 -29.07 -5.45
N LEU A 643 14.70 -27.93 -4.84
CA LEU A 643 13.99 -26.84 -5.52
C LEU A 643 14.81 -26.28 -6.69
N CYS A 644 14.16 -26.02 -7.82
CA CYS A 644 14.78 -25.48 -9.03
C CYS A 644 14.73 -23.93 -9.05
N LEU A 645 15.43 -23.29 -8.11
CA LEU A 645 15.49 -21.83 -7.93
C LEU A 645 16.88 -21.27 -8.26
N SER A 646 16.97 -20.06 -8.85
CA SER A 646 18.24 -19.29 -8.96
C SER A 646 18.43 -18.31 -7.79
N VAL A 647 19.64 -17.75 -7.62
CA VAL A 647 19.93 -16.77 -6.55
C VAL A 647 19.04 -15.51 -6.63
N PRO A 648 18.85 -14.87 -7.80
CA PRO A 648 17.92 -13.74 -7.90
C PRO A 648 16.46 -14.12 -7.61
N GLN A 649 16.08 -15.37 -7.87
CA GLN A 649 14.72 -15.86 -7.59
C GLN A 649 14.48 -16.12 -6.09
N SER A 650 15.50 -16.51 -5.32
CA SER A 650 15.34 -16.70 -3.87
C SER A 650 15.21 -15.40 -3.08
N LEU A 651 15.72 -14.29 -3.63
CA LEU A 651 15.83 -13.00 -2.94
C LEU A 651 14.49 -12.47 -2.37
N PRO A 652 13.37 -12.41 -3.12
CA PRO A 652 12.12 -11.86 -2.59
C PRO A 652 11.58 -12.62 -1.38
N LEU A 653 11.75 -13.95 -1.38
CA LEU A 653 11.32 -14.81 -0.27
C LEU A 653 12.20 -14.60 0.96
N LEU A 654 13.52 -14.48 0.77
CA LEU A 654 14.45 -14.14 1.86
C LEU A 654 14.10 -12.78 2.47
N THR A 655 13.92 -11.74 1.64
CA THR A 655 13.52 -10.42 2.12
C THR A 655 12.20 -10.48 2.90
N SER A 656 11.20 -11.22 2.42
CA SER A 656 9.91 -11.35 3.10
C SER A 656 10.03 -12.05 4.46
N LEU A 657 10.90 -13.07 4.58
CA LEU A 657 11.17 -13.75 5.84
C LEU A 657 11.95 -12.86 6.81
N LEU A 658 12.95 -12.11 6.32
CA LEU A 658 13.75 -11.20 7.14
C LEU A 658 12.94 -10.01 7.66
N LEU A 659 11.83 -9.63 7.01
CA LEU A 659 10.92 -8.56 7.47
C LEU A 659 9.99 -8.98 8.63
N SER A 660 10.16 -10.20 9.16
CA SER A 660 9.38 -10.74 10.28
C SER A 660 10.25 -11.46 11.29
N TYR A 661 10.00 -11.21 12.58
CA TYR A 661 10.69 -11.88 13.69
C TYR A 661 10.65 -13.41 13.56
N LYS A 662 9.46 -14.00 13.34
CA LYS A 662 9.32 -15.47 13.21
C LYS A 662 10.08 -16.02 11.98
N GLY A 663 10.29 -15.21 10.95
CA GLY A 663 11.07 -15.56 9.76
C GLY A 663 12.58 -15.52 9.99
N VAL A 664 13.09 -14.49 10.69
CA VAL A 664 14.51 -14.39 11.10
C VAL A 664 14.91 -15.60 11.94
N PHE A 665 14.14 -15.93 12.97
CA PHE A 665 14.40 -17.09 13.82
C PHE A 665 14.31 -18.42 13.07
N LEU A 666 13.44 -18.52 12.07
CA LEU A 666 13.37 -19.71 11.23
C LEU A 666 14.65 -19.89 10.40
N LEU A 667 15.22 -18.80 9.87
CA LEU A 667 16.49 -18.85 9.13
C LEU A 667 17.69 -19.13 10.06
N GLU A 668 17.67 -18.59 11.28
CA GLU A 668 18.68 -18.84 12.33
C GLU A 668 18.68 -20.30 12.77
N ASN A 669 17.50 -20.86 13.08
CA ASN A 669 17.31 -22.29 13.35
C ASN A 669 17.76 -23.16 12.17
N GLY A 670 17.58 -22.64 10.96
CA GLY A 670 18.05 -23.25 9.73
C GLY A 670 19.57 -23.18 9.56
N GLY A 671 20.32 -22.42 10.36
CA GLY A 671 21.75 -22.18 10.19
C GLY A 671 22.09 -21.47 8.88
N VAL A 672 21.12 -20.78 8.26
CA VAL A 672 21.24 -20.12 6.95
C VAL A 672 21.10 -18.60 7.04
N LEU A 673 20.88 -18.04 8.24
CA LEU A 673 20.67 -16.59 8.45
C LEU A 673 21.84 -15.76 7.91
N SER A 674 23.09 -16.14 8.22
CA SER A 674 24.28 -15.45 7.69
C SER A 674 24.34 -15.42 6.16
N THR A 675 24.01 -16.54 5.50
CA THR A 675 23.99 -16.64 4.04
C THR A 675 22.85 -15.83 3.43
N ALA A 676 21.66 -15.89 4.04
CA ALA A 676 20.50 -15.11 3.63
C ALA A 676 20.76 -13.60 3.71
N LEU A 677 21.32 -13.13 4.83
CA LEU A 677 21.65 -11.72 5.05
C LEU A 677 22.71 -11.23 4.08
N THR A 678 23.75 -12.02 3.84
CA THR A 678 24.81 -11.61 2.89
C THR A 678 24.24 -11.45 1.48
N GLN A 679 23.37 -12.36 1.03
CA GLN A 679 22.72 -12.26 -0.29
C GLN A 679 21.76 -11.08 -0.38
N VAL A 680 20.96 -10.82 0.67
CA VAL A 680 20.00 -9.72 0.68
C VAL A 680 20.70 -8.38 0.80
N LEU A 681 21.67 -8.25 1.70
CA LEU A 681 22.39 -7.01 1.94
C LEU A 681 23.25 -6.62 0.74
N GLN A 682 23.90 -7.56 0.05
CA GLN A 682 24.65 -7.27 -1.18
C GLN A 682 23.77 -6.66 -2.28
N GLU A 683 22.51 -7.10 -2.41
CA GLU A 683 21.59 -6.55 -3.41
C GLU A 683 20.93 -5.24 -2.93
N VAL A 684 20.67 -5.12 -1.63
CA VAL A 684 20.07 -3.92 -1.01
C VAL A 684 21.05 -2.76 -0.98
N THR A 685 22.33 -2.97 -0.67
CA THR A 685 23.35 -1.91 -0.75
C THR A 685 23.59 -1.43 -2.17
N ARG A 686 23.40 -2.30 -3.17
CA ARG A 686 23.46 -1.92 -4.60
C ARG A 686 22.30 -1.01 -5.02
N ASN A 687 21.15 -1.13 -4.37
CA ASN A 687 19.92 -0.40 -4.69
C ASN A 687 19.60 0.76 -3.71
N GLY A 688 20.36 0.91 -2.62
CA GLY A 688 20.29 2.06 -1.71
C GLY A 688 19.24 2.01 -0.58
N ASP A 689 18.45 0.93 -0.46
CA ASP A 689 17.25 0.89 0.41
C ASP A 689 17.36 -0.09 1.59
N LEU A 690 18.30 0.13 2.51
CA LEU A 690 18.33 -0.65 3.76
C LEU A 690 17.16 -0.22 4.67
N SER A 691 16.04 -0.92 4.56
CA SER A 691 14.85 -0.61 5.35
C SER A 691 15.13 -0.69 6.87
N PRO A 692 14.82 0.35 7.66
CA PRO A 692 14.90 0.31 9.13
C PRO A 692 14.15 -0.89 9.73
N ARG A 693 13.08 -1.34 9.05
CA ARG A 693 12.31 -2.53 9.41
C ARG A 693 13.14 -3.81 9.40
N MET A 694 13.93 -3.99 8.35
CA MET A 694 14.74 -5.19 8.18
C MET A 694 15.87 -5.19 9.22
N LEU A 695 16.50 -4.04 9.47
CA LEU A 695 17.47 -3.90 10.56
C LEU A 695 16.87 -4.21 11.93
N ALA A 696 15.70 -3.64 12.25
CA ALA A 696 15.03 -3.88 13.53
C ALA A 696 14.65 -5.35 13.78
N THR A 697 14.34 -6.08 12.71
CA THR A 697 13.94 -7.49 12.78
C THR A 697 15.13 -8.43 12.74
N VAL A 698 16.20 -8.08 12.04
CA VAL A 698 17.44 -8.87 12.01
C VAL A 698 18.22 -8.70 13.32
N CYS A 699 18.34 -7.47 13.80
CA CYS A 699 19.01 -7.16 15.07
C CYS A 699 18.20 -7.53 16.30
N SER A 700 17.03 -8.15 16.14
CA SER A 700 16.40 -8.88 17.24
C SER A 700 17.20 -10.12 17.63
N SER A 701 18.01 -10.67 16.71
CA SER A 701 18.85 -11.84 16.90
C SER A 701 20.32 -11.48 17.08
N VAL A 702 20.97 -12.13 18.05
CA VAL A 702 22.41 -11.98 18.32
C VAL A 702 23.25 -12.37 17.10
N GLU A 703 22.91 -13.48 16.42
CA GLU A 703 23.58 -13.89 15.16
C GLU A 703 23.37 -12.82 14.07
N GLY A 704 22.17 -12.27 13.97
CA GLY A 704 21.85 -11.16 13.07
C GLY A 704 22.76 -9.94 13.30
N CYS A 705 22.92 -9.51 14.56
CA CYS A 705 23.82 -8.42 14.94
C CYS A 705 25.28 -8.71 14.58
N HIS A 706 25.78 -9.93 14.81
CA HIS A 706 27.14 -10.31 14.41
C HIS A 706 27.36 -10.22 12.89
N VAL A 707 26.37 -10.63 12.09
CA VAL A 707 26.45 -10.57 10.63
C VAL A 707 26.42 -9.11 10.14
N VAL A 708 25.54 -8.29 10.69
CA VAL A 708 25.47 -6.84 10.40
C VAL A 708 26.80 -6.16 10.73
N ARG A 709 27.42 -6.48 11.87
CA ARG A 709 28.75 -6.00 12.25
C ARG A 709 29.82 -6.42 11.25
N LYS A 710 29.86 -7.71 10.90
CA LYS A 710 30.86 -8.27 9.97
C LYS A 710 30.77 -7.64 8.58
N LEU A 711 29.57 -7.26 8.15
CA LEU A 711 29.31 -6.64 6.85
C LEU A 711 29.51 -5.11 6.85
N ARG A 712 29.89 -4.50 7.99
CA ARG A 712 30.15 -3.05 8.12
C ARG A 712 29.02 -2.15 7.61
N THR A 713 27.76 -2.60 7.73
CA THR A 713 26.60 -1.87 7.17
C THR A 713 26.26 -0.58 7.93
N LEU A 714 26.87 -0.34 9.10
CA LEU A 714 26.64 0.85 9.92
C LEU A 714 27.59 2.01 9.57
N GLU A 715 28.78 1.72 9.04
CA GLU A 715 29.78 2.74 8.67
C GLU A 715 29.22 3.76 7.66
N PRO A 716 28.55 3.35 6.55
CA PRO A 716 27.98 4.31 5.59
C PRO A 716 26.85 5.17 6.18
N LEU A 717 26.10 4.65 7.15
CA LEU A 717 25.05 5.41 7.84
C LEU A 717 25.66 6.47 8.76
N TRP A 718 26.74 6.11 9.47
CA TRP A 718 27.46 7.03 10.34
C TRP A 718 28.19 8.12 9.55
N GLU A 719 28.85 7.76 8.44
CA GLU A 719 29.47 8.72 7.53
C GLU A 719 28.45 9.73 6.98
N ALA A 720 27.25 9.27 6.61
CA ALA A 720 26.17 10.16 6.17
C ALA A 720 25.71 11.13 7.28
N VAL A 721 25.72 10.70 8.55
CA VAL A 721 25.45 11.59 9.71
C VAL A 721 26.57 12.61 9.86
N CYS A 722 27.83 12.20 9.88
CA CYS A 722 28.98 13.11 10.01
C CYS A 722 28.99 14.15 8.87
N MET A 723 28.78 13.72 7.62
CA MET A 723 28.72 14.61 6.45
C MET A 723 27.57 15.61 6.53
N ALA A 724 26.41 15.20 7.07
CA ALA A 724 25.27 16.10 7.23
C ALA A 724 25.51 17.15 8.34
N VAL A 725 26.36 16.84 9.32
CA VAL A 725 26.69 17.74 10.44
C VAL A 725 27.88 18.65 10.11
N GLU A 726 28.88 18.17 9.37
CA GLU A 726 30.10 18.93 9.01
C GLU A 726 29.91 19.91 7.83
N GLY A 727 28.73 19.94 7.20
CA GLY A 727 28.43 20.82 6.07
C GLY A 727 28.67 22.30 6.42
N GLU A 728 29.62 22.94 5.73
CA GLU A 728 30.12 24.28 6.03
C GLU A 728 29.00 25.30 6.31
N GLY A 729 29.01 25.85 7.54
CA GLY A 729 28.16 26.95 8.01
C GLY A 729 28.46 28.31 7.36
N GLY A 730 28.62 28.33 6.03
CA GLY A 730 28.52 29.53 5.21
C GLY A 730 27.08 29.77 4.77
N THR A 731 26.73 31.00 4.42
CA THR A 731 25.41 31.42 3.89
C THR A 731 24.94 30.56 2.71
N GLN A 732 24.30 29.43 2.99
CA GLN A 732 23.68 28.55 2.00
C GLN A 732 22.18 28.87 1.86
N PRO A 733 21.58 28.74 0.67
CA PRO A 733 20.16 28.97 0.44
C PRO A 733 19.27 28.03 1.27
N GLN A 734 18.10 28.53 1.74
CA GLN A 734 17.13 27.80 2.59
C GLN A 734 16.75 26.38 2.07
N GLN A 735 16.81 26.16 0.75
CA GLN A 735 16.54 24.83 0.17
C GLN A 735 17.62 23.78 0.51
N GLN A 736 18.90 24.17 0.58
CA GLN A 736 20.00 23.25 0.91
C GLN A 736 20.00 22.86 2.39
N GLN A 737 19.66 23.79 3.29
CA GLN A 737 19.50 23.49 4.72
C GLN A 737 18.35 22.50 4.98
N GLN A 738 17.25 22.60 4.22
CA GLN A 738 16.13 21.68 4.34
C GLN A 738 16.48 20.27 3.82
N GLU A 739 17.32 20.18 2.78
CA GLU A 739 17.80 18.92 2.21
C GLU A 739 18.83 18.23 3.12
N GLN A 740 19.74 18.99 3.73
CA GLN A 740 20.67 18.49 4.76
C GLN A 740 19.93 17.94 5.98
N GLN A 741 18.93 18.67 6.49
CA GLN A 741 18.11 18.21 7.62
C GLN A 741 17.35 16.92 7.29
N GLN A 742 16.81 16.81 6.07
CA GLN A 742 16.14 15.57 5.63
C GLN A 742 17.11 14.38 5.53
N THR A 743 18.34 14.64 5.10
CA THR A 743 19.41 13.64 4.99
C THR A 743 19.86 13.16 6.37
N LEU A 744 20.09 14.09 7.31
CA LEU A 744 20.42 13.78 8.70
C LEU A 744 19.32 12.92 9.34
N GLU A 745 18.06 13.31 9.20
CA GLU A 745 16.94 12.53 9.74
C GLU A 745 16.82 11.15 9.12
N ALA A 746 17.07 11.01 7.81
CA ALA A 746 17.03 9.72 7.12
C ALA A 746 18.14 8.78 7.60
N ALA A 747 19.34 9.29 7.85
CA ALA A 747 20.47 8.52 8.35
C ALA A 747 20.36 8.19 9.85
N MET A 748 19.79 9.09 10.66
CA MET A 748 19.57 8.88 12.10
C MET A 748 18.49 7.84 12.40
N LEU A 749 17.46 7.71 11.57
CA LEU A 749 16.30 6.84 11.84
C LEU A 749 16.68 5.34 12.01
N PRO A 750 17.51 4.73 11.13
CA PRO A 750 18.05 3.38 11.36
C PRO A 750 18.85 3.24 12.65
N LEU A 751 19.67 4.23 13.00
CA LEU A 751 20.50 4.20 14.22
C LEU A 751 19.64 4.27 15.48
N LEU A 752 18.67 5.19 15.52
CA LEU A 752 17.70 5.28 16.62
C LEU A 752 16.87 4.00 16.76
N THR A 753 16.54 3.36 15.64
CA THR A 753 15.85 2.07 15.60
C THR A 753 16.67 0.94 16.23
N LEU A 754 17.99 0.94 16.05
CA LEU A 754 18.88 -0.04 16.66
C LEU A 754 19.09 0.24 18.15
N LEU A 755 19.28 1.51 18.53
CA LEU A 755 19.43 1.94 19.94
C LEU A 755 18.18 1.71 20.79
N ALA A 756 17.02 1.53 20.15
CA ALA A 756 15.80 1.09 20.79
C ALA A 756 15.85 -0.37 21.31
N THR A 757 16.95 -1.10 21.10
CA THR A 757 17.16 -2.47 21.59
C THR A 757 18.49 -2.60 22.32
N TYR A 758 18.58 -3.54 23.26
CA TYR A 758 19.84 -3.83 23.95
C TYR A 758 20.94 -4.29 22.99
N GLN A 759 20.64 -5.28 22.15
CA GLN A 759 21.59 -5.86 21.19
C GLN A 759 22.07 -4.81 20.16
N GLY A 760 21.17 -3.95 19.67
CA GLY A 760 21.53 -2.86 18.77
C GLY A 760 22.39 -1.78 19.45
N THR A 761 22.19 -1.53 20.75
CA THR A 761 23.05 -0.64 21.54
C THR A 761 24.46 -1.18 21.66
N GLN A 762 24.60 -2.47 21.99
CA GLN A 762 25.92 -3.12 22.03
C GLN A 762 26.60 -3.07 20.66
N LEU A 763 25.86 -3.34 19.59
CA LEU A 763 26.38 -3.31 18.22
C LEU A 763 26.96 -1.93 17.85
N ILE A 764 26.26 -0.84 18.16
CA ILE A 764 26.69 0.53 17.82
C ILE A 764 27.88 0.96 18.69
N PHE A 765 27.79 0.80 20.02
CA PHE A 765 28.81 1.33 20.93
C PHE A 765 30.05 0.46 21.07
N GLN A 766 30.01 -0.80 20.62
CA GLN A 766 31.20 -1.64 20.50
C GLN A 766 31.86 -1.55 19.13
N ALA A 767 31.26 -0.87 18.15
CA ALA A 767 31.92 -0.57 16.88
C ALA A 767 32.96 0.53 17.13
N GLU A 768 34.24 0.24 16.85
CA GLU A 768 35.38 1.09 17.24
C GLU A 768 35.18 2.55 16.77
N ASP A 769 34.86 2.76 15.49
CA ASP A 769 34.75 4.11 14.91
C ASP A 769 33.54 4.92 15.43
N ILE A 770 32.39 4.27 15.64
CA ILE A 770 31.16 4.96 16.04
C ILE A 770 31.16 5.21 17.55
N GLY A 771 31.51 4.20 18.34
CA GLY A 771 31.54 4.28 19.80
C GLY A 771 32.51 5.35 20.30
N GLU A 772 33.72 5.40 19.73
CA GLU A 772 34.74 6.41 20.09
C GLU A 772 34.30 7.82 19.66
N SER A 773 33.73 7.98 18.47
CA SER A 773 33.22 9.26 17.98
C SER A 773 32.09 9.82 18.86
N VAL A 774 31.11 8.98 19.23
CA VAL A 774 30.03 9.37 20.15
C VAL A 774 30.58 9.71 21.53
N LEU A 775 31.54 8.93 22.04
CA LEU A 775 32.15 9.19 23.35
C LEU A 775 32.93 10.51 23.37
N ASN A 776 33.68 10.80 22.31
CA ASN A 776 34.39 12.06 22.14
C ASN A 776 33.41 13.24 22.07
N ALA A 777 32.30 13.10 21.35
CA ALA A 777 31.25 14.12 21.31
C ALA A 777 30.57 14.33 22.68
N LEU A 778 30.34 13.26 23.45
CA LEU A 778 29.77 13.34 24.80
C LEU A 778 30.75 13.89 25.85
N SER A 779 32.06 13.81 25.60
CA SER A 779 33.10 14.23 26.55
C SER A 779 33.76 15.57 26.17
N SER A 780 33.36 16.18 25.05
CA SER A 780 33.96 17.43 24.58
C SER A 780 33.60 18.61 25.51
N SER A 781 34.51 19.58 25.59
CA SER A 781 34.29 20.86 26.29
C SER A 781 33.37 21.79 25.49
N GLU A 782 33.25 21.56 24.17
CA GLU A 782 32.38 22.32 23.27
C GLU A 782 30.96 21.72 23.21
N VAL A 783 30.17 21.99 24.26
CA VAL A 783 28.78 21.51 24.47
C VAL A 783 27.77 22.04 23.40
N LEU A 784 28.19 23.00 22.56
CA LEU A 784 27.36 23.65 21.54
C LEU A 784 27.53 23.09 20.13
N THR A 785 28.30 22.01 19.94
CA THR A 785 28.47 21.40 18.61
C THR A 785 27.23 20.60 18.19
N ASP A 786 26.90 20.63 16.89
CA ASP A 786 25.79 19.85 16.34
C ASP A 786 25.99 18.33 16.54
N MET A 787 27.25 17.86 16.53
CA MET A 787 27.59 16.47 16.87
C MET A 787 27.28 16.12 18.32
N HIS A 788 27.47 17.05 19.28
CA HIS A 788 27.07 16.84 20.67
C HIS A 788 25.54 16.68 20.79
N THR A 789 24.78 17.52 20.08
CA THR A 789 23.32 17.41 20.01
C THR A 789 22.88 16.06 19.45
N VAL A 790 23.50 15.57 18.37
CA VAL A 790 23.25 14.24 17.80
C VAL A 790 23.56 13.14 18.82
N ALA A 791 24.71 13.22 19.50
CA ALA A 791 25.13 12.25 20.51
C ALA A 791 24.15 12.17 21.69
N LEU A 792 23.64 13.32 22.17
CA LEU A 792 22.61 13.35 23.20
C LEU A 792 21.30 12.70 22.74
N HIS A 793 20.86 12.92 21.49
CA HIS A 793 19.66 12.28 20.95
C HIS A 793 19.81 10.75 20.84
N LEU A 794 20.98 10.27 20.41
CA LEU A 794 21.29 8.84 20.41
C LEU A 794 21.27 8.27 21.83
N LEU A 795 21.84 9.00 22.80
CA LEU A 795 21.86 8.57 24.19
C LEU A 795 20.46 8.59 24.84
N VAL A 796 19.59 9.54 24.50
CA VAL A 796 18.16 9.52 24.89
C VAL A 796 17.49 8.23 24.41
N ALA A 797 17.72 7.84 23.16
CA ALA A 797 17.17 6.60 22.61
C ALA A 797 17.73 5.37 23.33
N ALA A 798 19.05 5.27 23.50
CA ALA A 798 19.69 4.15 24.15
C ALA A 798 19.27 3.99 25.63
N THR A 799 19.13 5.09 26.36
CA THR A 799 18.71 5.08 27.78
C THR A 799 17.21 4.84 27.98
N THR A 800 16.44 4.65 26.89
CA THR A 800 15.08 4.11 27.00
C THR A 800 15.05 2.65 27.38
N VAL A 801 16.08 1.90 27.00
CA VAL A 801 16.26 0.50 27.36
C VAL A 801 17.08 0.42 28.63
N LEU A 802 16.55 -0.23 29.67
CA LEU A 802 17.16 -0.24 30.99
C LEU A 802 18.50 -0.98 30.99
N ASP A 803 18.59 -2.12 30.29
CA ASP A 803 19.84 -2.86 30.13
C ASP A 803 20.91 -2.07 29.38
N SER A 804 20.51 -1.35 28.32
CA SER A 804 21.39 -0.43 27.59
C SER A 804 21.91 0.67 28.50
N ALA A 805 21.06 1.27 29.33
CA ALA A 805 21.47 2.30 30.28
C ALA A 805 22.50 1.77 31.29
N MET A 806 22.35 0.52 31.78
CA MET A 806 23.30 -0.11 32.70
C MET A 806 24.61 -0.48 32.02
N PHE A 807 24.54 -1.01 30.79
CA PHE A 807 25.70 -1.34 29.96
C PHE A 807 26.52 -0.08 29.63
N LEU A 808 25.87 0.97 29.13
CA LEU A 808 26.53 2.24 28.80
C LEU A 808 27.10 2.91 30.04
N GLN A 809 26.45 2.80 31.21
CA GLN A 809 26.99 3.34 32.44
C GLN A 809 28.25 2.57 32.88
N ALA A 810 28.26 1.25 32.74
CA ALA A 810 29.44 0.42 33.02
C ALA A 810 30.59 0.69 32.04
N ALA A 811 30.28 0.86 30.76
CA ALA A 811 31.27 1.03 29.70
C ALA A 811 31.83 2.46 29.63
N LEU A 812 30.97 3.48 29.78
CA LEU A 812 31.30 4.88 29.46
C LEU A 812 31.29 5.82 30.67
N GLY A 813 30.62 5.48 31.77
CA GLY A 813 30.42 6.42 32.87
C GLY A 813 29.71 7.72 32.44
N TYR A 814 28.77 7.62 31.50
CA TYR A 814 28.16 8.80 30.87
C TYR A 814 27.42 9.70 31.88
N GLN A 815 26.88 9.14 32.96
CA GLN A 815 26.19 9.95 33.98
C GLN A 815 27.14 10.96 34.64
N GLU A 816 28.35 10.56 34.99
CA GLU A 816 29.36 11.43 35.58
C GLU A 816 29.82 12.51 34.59
N ALA A 817 30.03 12.13 33.32
CA ALA A 817 30.39 13.08 32.25
C ALA A 817 29.32 14.15 32.04
N LEU A 818 28.04 13.74 31.92
CA LEU A 818 26.93 14.69 31.73
C LEU A 818 26.72 15.60 32.95
N LEU A 819 26.92 15.11 34.17
CA LEU A 819 26.84 15.93 35.38
C LEU A 819 27.97 16.98 35.43
N SER A 820 29.19 16.62 35.01
CA SER A 820 30.30 17.57 34.89
C SER A 820 29.95 18.70 33.93
N GLN A 821 29.47 18.35 32.72
CA GLN A 821 29.05 19.33 31.72
C GLN A 821 27.88 20.19 32.19
N GLN A 822 26.92 19.61 32.91
CA GLN A 822 25.80 20.36 33.49
C GLN A 822 26.29 21.36 34.54
N SER A 823 27.39 21.04 35.23
CA SER A 823 28.01 21.89 36.24
C SER A 823 28.85 23.04 35.67
N GLU A 824 29.37 22.89 34.45
CA GLU A 824 30.20 23.89 33.73
C GLU A 824 29.34 24.96 33.05
N VAL A 825 28.11 24.64 32.67
CA VAL A 825 27.17 25.53 31.98
C VAL A 825 26.36 26.36 33.00
N ARG A 826 27.01 27.31 33.69
CA ARG A 826 26.38 28.18 34.71
C ARG A 826 26.17 29.62 34.25
N VAL A 827 25.13 30.26 34.77
CA VAL A 827 24.89 31.70 34.61
C VAL A 827 25.71 32.48 35.66
N GLY A 828 26.91 32.92 35.29
CA GLY A 828 27.79 33.73 36.17
C GLY A 828 28.23 33.01 37.45
N ASP A 829 28.47 33.76 38.54
CA ASP A 829 28.85 33.23 39.88
C ASP A 829 27.66 32.59 40.65
N GLY A 830 26.51 32.38 40.02
CA GLY A 830 25.29 31.84 40.65
C GLY A 830 25.13 30.31 40.54
N GLU A 831 24.14 29.76 41.26
CA GLU A 831 23.75 28.33 41.19
C GLU A 831 22.85 27.97 39.97
N GLY A 832 22.49 28.94 39.13
CA GLY A 832 21.58 28.74 38.00
C GLY A 832 22.26 28.12 36.76
N VAL A 833 21.71 27.04 36.23
CA VAL A 833 22.17 26.37 34.99
C VAL A 833 21.53 27.05 33.76
N ILE A 834 22.29 27.27 32.68
CA ILE A 834 21.74 27.82 31.43
C ILE A 834 20.78 26.81 30.81
N ILE A 835 19.60 27.30 30.40
CA ILE A 835 18.54 26.48 29.81
C ILE A 835 18.58 26.59 28.28
N ASP A 836 19.04 25.53 27.63
CA ASP A 836 19.01 25.30 26.19
C ASP A 836 18.49 23.87 25.86
N GLU A 837 18.32 23.52 24.58
CA GLU A 837 17.82 22.20 24.18
C GLU A 837 18.71 21.05 24.68
N ASN A 838 20.03 21.22 24.65
CA ASN A 838 21.00 20.22 25.14
C ASN A 838 20.92 20.02 26.66
N SER A 839 20.64 21.07 27.44
CA SER A 839 20.43 21.00 28.89
C SER A 839 19.17 20.23 29.25
N PHE A 840 18.10 20.32 28.44
CA PHE A 840 16.89 19.52 28.61
C PHE A 840 17.15 18.04 28.33
N LEU A 841 17.84 17.74 27.23
CA LEU A 841 18.21 16.36 26.86
C LEU A 841 19.11 15.74 27.94
N ARG A 842 20.14 16.45 28.41
CA ARG A 842 21.00 16.01 29.53
C ARG A 842 20.21 15.73 30.80
N ASN A 843 19.37 16.67 31.23
CA ASN A 843 18.55 16.50 32.43
C ASN A 843 17.58 15.31 32.29
N HIS A 844 16.96 15.13 31.11
CA HIS A 844 16.11 13.97 30.82
C HIS A 844 16.87 12.65 30.99
N ILE A 845 18.06 12.53 30.37
CA ILE A 845 18.91 11.34 30.45
C ILE A 845 19.29 11.04 31.91
N LEU A 846 19.74 12.05 32.66
CA LEU A 846 20.17 11.91 34.05
C LEU A 846 19.04 11.42 34.96
N VAL A 847 17.85 12.02 34.87
CA VAL A 847 16.69 11.59 35.68
C VAL A 847 16.25 10.18 35.27
N LYS A 848 16.13 9.92 33.96
CA LYS A 848 15.59 8.67 33.43
C LYS A 848 16.47 7.47 33.74
N SER A 849 17.79 7.63 33.66
CA SER A 849 18.76 6.57 33.90
C SER A 849 19.09 6.35 35.38
N TYR A 850 18.77 7.31 36.26
CA TYR A 850 18.99 7.20 37.71
C TYR A 850 17.77 6.67 38.48
N LEU A 851 16.58 7.27 38.27
CA LEU A 851 15.36 6.93 39.01
C LEU A 851 14.59 5.82 38.31
N LEU A 852 14.25 4.75 39.03
CA LEU A 852 13.36 3.69 38.53
C LEU A 852 11.90 3.98 38.90
N GLY A 853 10.96 3.55 38.07
CA GLY A 853 9.53 3.62 38.36
C GLY A 853 8.65 4.12 37.21
N GLY A 854 7.35 3.88 37.33
CA GLY A 854 6.35 4.33 36.36
C GLY A 854 5.80 5.73 36.65
N ARG A 855 4.73 6.11 35.95
CA ARG A 855 4.01 7.37 36.20
C ARG A 855 3.49 7.40 37.65
N GLY A 856 3.79 8.46 38.39
CA GLY A 856 3.43 8.62 39.80
C GLY A 856 4.49 8.14 40.80
N GLU A 857 5.57 7.53 40.31
CA GLU A 857 6.77 7.16 41.12
C GLU A 857 7.97 8.04 40.78
N ARG A 858 8.05 8.52 39.53
CA ARG A 858 9.01 9.53 39.08
C ARG A 858 8.36 10.54 38.13
N TYR A 859 8.92 11.75 38.08
CA TYR A 859 8.61 12.76 37.08
C TYR A 859 9.76 12.82 36.06
N LEU A 860 9.45 12.52 34.78
CA LEU A 860 10.45 12.60 33.71
C LEU A 860 10.42 14.00 33.07
N PRO A 861 11.58 14.68 32.93
CA PRO A 861 11.67 15.95 32.21
C PRO A 861 11.22 15.82 30.74
N PRO A 862 10.69 16.88 30.12
CA PRO A 862 10.44 16.89 28.67
C PRO A 862 11.75 16.87 27.88
N THR A 863 11.71 16.36 26.65
CA THR A 863 12.88 16.30 25.73
C THR A 863 12.96 17.50 24.77
N SER A 864 11.96 18.40 24.77
CA SER A 864 11.93 19.59 23.92
C SER A 864 11.38 20.81 24.65
N LEU A 865 11.86 21.98 24.27
CA LEU A 865 11.42 23.29 24.79
C LEU A 865 9.94 23.59 24.50
N GLN A 866 9.38 23.07 23.40
CA GLN A 866 7.99 23.35 23.01
C GLN A 866 6.95 22.70 23.95
N ASP A 867 7.35 21.64 24.67
CA ASP A 867 6.49 20.89 25.60
C ASP A 867 6.34 21.58 26.97
N THR A 868 7.07 22.67 27.22
CA THR A 868 7.19 23.32 28.53
C THR A 868 5.97 24.15 28.94
N HIS A 869 5.13 24.60 28.00
CA HIS A 869 3.96 25.45 28.28
C HIS A 869 2.89 24.79 29.16
N THR A 870 3.03 23.50 29.46
CA THR A 870 2.04 22.68 30.17
C THR A 870 2.47 22.21 31.57
N TYR A 871 3.72 22.43 31.99
CA TYR A 871 4.28 21.80 33.19
C TYR A 871 5.14 22.76 34.04
N ASN A 872 4.93 22.75 35.37
CA ASN A 872 5.89 23.31 36.33
C ASN A 872 7.10 22.37 36.40
N MET A 873 8.20 22.73 35.75
CA MET A 873 9.39 21.88 35.66
C MET A 873 10.22 21.95 36.96
N PRO A 874 10.62 20.81 37.54
CA PRO A 874 11.61 20.77 38.62
C PRO A 874 12.95 21.40 38.22
N PRO A 875 13.76 21.88 39.18
CA PRO A 875 15.04 22.50 38.86
C PRO A 875 16.02 21.50 38.23
N LEU A 876 16.83 21.97 37.27
CA LEU A 876 17.95 21.19 36.73
C LEU A 876 19.00 21.00 37.85
N PHE A 877 19.75 19.90 37.80
CA PHE A 877 20.74 19.54 38.83
C PHE A 877 22.06 19.09 38.22
N SER A 878 23.15 19.24 38.97
CA SER A 878 24.50 18.86 38.56
C SER A 878 25.15 17.82 39.49
N GLN A 879 24.42 17.32 40.49
CA GLN A 879 24.87 16.28 41.41
C GLN A 879 23.74 15.33 41.79
N TYR A 880 24.07 14.06 42.02
CA TYR A 880 23.12 13.07 42.56
C TYR A 880 23.10 13.06 44.10
N PRO A 881 21.98 12.67 44.74
CA PRO A 881 20.71 12.25 44.16
C PRO A 881 19.92 13.42 43.53
N PRO A 882 19.02 13.16 42.57
CA PRO A 882 18.22 14.22 41.96
C PRO A 882 17.30 14.89 42.99
N PRO A 883 16.90 16.16 42.78
CA PRO A 883 15.95 16.87 43.64
C PRO A 883 14.67 16.09 43.91
N ARG A 884 14.09 16.27 45.11
CA ARG A 884 12.87 15.57 45.52
C ARG A 884 11.67 15.88 44.63
N ASP A 885 11.65 17.02 43.97
CA ASP A 885 10.65 17.43 42.99
C ASP A 885 10.50 16.44 41.82
N TYR A 886 11.53 15.63 41.53
CA TYR A 886 11.46 14.56 40.54
C TYR A 886 10.78 13.27 41.07
N ILE A 887 10.49 13.20 42.37
CA ILE A 887 9.87 12.07 43.06
C ILE A 887 8.52 12.54 43.64
N PRO A 888 7.38 12.17 43.03
CA PRO A 888 6.06 12.59 43.51
C PRO A 888 5.80 12.19 44.96
N GLU A 889 5.25 13.11 45.76
CA GLU A 889 4.82 12.80 47.13
C GLU A 889 3.68 11.77 47.09
N LYS A 890 3.89 10.63 47.75
CA LYS A 890 2.84 9.61 47.88
C LYS A 890 1.76 10.15 48.82
N PRO A 891 0.48 10.19 48.42
CA PRO A 891 -0.59 10.59 49.33
C PRO A 891 -0.56 9.65 50.54
N ILE A 892 -0.50 10.20 51.74
CA ILE A 892 -0.63 9.45 53.01
C ILE A 892 -2.05 8.87 53.04
N LYS A 893 -2.25 7.71 52.42
CA LYS A 893 -3.49 6.94 52.58
C LYS A 893 -3.50 6.45 54.03
N SER A 894 -4.51 6.87 54.79
CA SER A 894 -4.69 6.45 56.19
C SER A 894 -4.48 4.95 56.37
N MET A 895 -3.74 4.58 57.42
CA MET A 895 -3.31 3.22 57.77
C MET A 895 -4.45 2.26 58.18
N HIS A 896 -5.70 2.54 57.83
CA HIS A 896 -6.74 1.53 58.01
C HIS A 896 -6.48 0.40 57.01
N LYS A 897 -6.17 -0.79 57.54
CA LYS A 897 -6.12 -2.05 56.78
C LYS A 897 -7.48 -2.25 56.11
N LYS A 898 -7.68 -1.71 54.90
CA LYS A 898 -8.84 -2.00 54.08
C LYS A 898 -8.70 -3.47 53.68
N GLN A 899 -9.44 -4.33 54.36
CA GLN A 899 -9.44 -5.76 54.14
C GLN A 899 -10.11 -6.03 52.79
N ASN A 900 -9.30 -6.25 51.76
CA ASN A 900 -9.80 -6.57 50.43
C ASN A 900 -10.14 -8.07 50.31
N GLU A 901 -10.87 -8.44 49.25
CA GLU A 901 -11.35 -9.80 49.04
C GLU A 901 -10.20 -10.83 48.93
N VAL A 902 -9.08 -10.44 48.32
CA VAL A 902 -7.85 -11.25 48.25
C VAL A 902 -7.32 -11.57 49.65
N TRP A 903 -7.23 -10.58 50.54
CA TRP A 903 -6.79 -10.80 51.92
C TRP A 903 -7.73 -11.76 52.68
N ARG A 904 -9.05 -11.57 52.54
CA ARG A 904 -10.04 -12.46 53.15
C ARG A 904 -9.86 -13.90 52.65
N PHE A 905 -9.80 -14.09 51.35
CA PHE A 905 -9.60 -15.40 50.71
C PHE A 905 -8.31 -16.10 51.16
N LEU A 906 -7.17 -15.39 51.18
CA LEU A 906 -5.90 -15.99 51.60
C LEU A 906 -5.84 -16.34 53.08
N THR A 907 -6.56 -15.58 53.92
CA THR A 907 -6.67 -15.84 55.35
C THR A 907 -7.54 -17.07 55.61
N GLU A 908 -8.69 -17.17 54.93
CA GLU A 908 -9.61 -18.31 55.03
C GLU A 908 -8.99 -19.60 54.47
N THR A 909 -8.19 -19.50 53.41
CA THR A 909 -7.53 -20.66 52.76
C THR A 909 -6.11 -20.90 53.24
N ARG A 910 -5.74 -20.35 54.40
CA ARG A 910 -4.40 -20.51 55.01
C ARG A 910 -4.07 -21.98 55.27
N HIS A 911 -5.06 -22.76 55.68
CA HIS A 911 -4.95 -24.18 56.01
C HIS A 911 -5.85 -24.97 55.05
N GLY A 912 -5.28 -25.59 54.01
CA GLY A 912 -6.02 -26.37 53.01
C GLY A 912 -5.14 -26.85 51.85
N LEU A 913 -5.67 -27.77 51.02
CA LEU A 913 -5.03 -28.15 49.77
C LEU A 913 -5.11 -26.98 48.77
N HIS A 914 -3.95 -26.59 48.23
CA HIS A 914 -3.86 -25.58 47.17
C HIS A 914 -3.87 -26.29 45.82
N ASP A 915 -5.06 -26.70 45.38
CA ASP A 915 -5.28 -27.44 44.13
C ASP A 915 -5.80 -26.53 42.99
N THR A 916 -6.24 -27.13 41.88
CA THR A 916 -6.81 -26.38 40.74
C THR A 916 -8.12 -25.66 41.11
N GLY A 917 -8.88 -26.17 42.07
CA GLY A 917 -10.07 -25.51 42.63
C GLY A 917 -9.70 -24.25 43.39
N TRP A 918 -8.63 -24.29 44.20
CA TRP A 918 -8.09 -23.11 44.88
C TRP A 918 -7.64 -22.03 43.88
N LEU A 919 -6.94 -22.40 42.80
CA LEU A 919 -6.51 -21.46 41.76
C LEU A 919 -7.70 -20.72 41.10
N ASN A 920 -8.81 -21.42 40.87
CA ASN A 920 -10.03 -20.81 40.31
C ASN A 920 -10.67 -19.78 41.25
N HIS A 921 -10.70 -20.04 42.55
CA HIS A 921 -11.19 -19.08 43.55
C HIS A 921 -10.23 -17.90 43.73
N CYS A 922 -8.92 -18.15 43.72
CA CYS A 922 -7.89 -17.11 43.75
C CYS A 922 -8.03 -16.15 42.55
N ARG A 923 -8.23 -16.68 41.33
CA ARG A 923 -8.52 -15.88 40.12
C ARG A 923 -9.73 -14.97 40.32
N LYS A 924 -10.82 -15.46 40.91
CA LYS A 924 -12.03 -14.66 41.16
C LYS A 924 -11.77 -13.53 42.15
N ALA A 925 -11.11 -13.83 43.27
CA ALA A 925 -10.78 -12.85 44.30
C ALA A 925 -9.85 -11.74 43.76
N VAL A 926 -8.80 -12.12 43.02
CA VAL A 926 -7.89 -11.17 42.35
C VAL A 926 -8.64 -10.29 41.36
N ARG A 927 -9.49 -10.86 40.50
CA ARG A 927 -10.29 -10.10 39.53
C ARG A 927 -11.23 -9.11 40.20
N SER A 928 -11.90 -9.51 41.28
CA SER A 928 -12.81 -8.64 42.03
C SER A 928 -12.10 -7.41 42.60
N VAL A 929 -10.93 -7.62 43.24
CA VAL A 929 -10.12 -6.52 43.78
C VAL A 929 -9.67 -5.57 42.66
N LEU A 930 -9.12 -6.11 41.57
CA LEU A 930 -8.66 -5.29 40.45
C LEU A 930 -9.80 -4.52 39.76
N ALA A 931 -10.98 -5.14 39.59
CA ALA A 931 -12.15 -4.49 39.01
C ALA A 931 -12.73 -3.38 39.90
N SER A 932 -12.51 -3.45 41.23
CA SER A 932 -12.93 -2.40 42.17
C SER A 932 -12.00 -1.17 42.18
N GLY A 933 -10.88 -1.23 41.46
CA GLY A 933 -9.86 -0.18 41.41
C GLY A 933 -8.88 -0.17 42.58
N ASP A 934 -8.97 -1.10 43.54
CA ASP A 934 -8.03 -1.27 44.65
C ASP A 934 -6.76 -2.04 44.20
N ASP A 935 -5.61 -1.66 44.75
CA ASP A 935 -4.31 -2.30 44.45
C ASP A 935 -4.02 -3.51 45.36
N ILE A 936 -3.33 -4.52 44.82
CA ILE A 936 -2.85 -5.67 45.61
C ILE A 936 -1.50 -5.32 46.23
N LYS A 937 -1.44 -5.31 47.57
CA LYS A 937 -0.21 -5.02 48.33
C LYS A 937 0.88 -6.09 48.09
N SER A 938 2.16 -5.69 48.06
CA SER A 938 3.31 -6.59 47.79
C SER A 938 3.35 -7.84 48.66
N TRP A 939 3.00 -7.74 49.95
CA TRP A 939 2.99 -8.89 50.86
C TRP A 939 1.86 -9.89 50.58
N LEU A 940 0.73 -9.44 49.99
CA LEU A 940 -0.32 -10.33 49.49
C LEU A 940 0.14 -11.03 48.21
N VAL A 941 0.86 -10.31 47.35
CA VAL A 941 1.47 -10.88 46.12
C VAL A 941 2.43 -12.00 46.49
N MET A 942 3.30 -11.80 47.49
CA MET A 942 4.19 -12.84 48.02
C MET A 942 3.43 -14.11 48.42
N ASP A 943 2.34 -13.98 49.20
CA ASP A 943 1.54 -15.14 49.65
C ASP A 943 0.79 -15.81 48.49
N ILE A 944 0.37 -15.04 47.48
CA ILE A 944 -0.19 -15.59 46.22
C ILE A 944 0.89 -16.38 45.47
N LEU A 945 2.09 -15.83 45.27
CA LEU A 945 3.18 -16.49 44.55
C LEU A 945 3.52 -17.85 45.19
N ASP A 946 3.78 -17.85 46.51
CA ASP A 946 4.17 -19.07 47.25
C ASP A 946 3.13 -20.19 47.11
N ARG A 947 1.84 -19.85 47.20
CA ARG A 947 0.74 -20.83 47.14
C ARG A 947 0.41 -21.25 45.71
N CYS A 948 0.44 -20.31 44.76
CA CYS A 948 0.19 -20.60 43.35
C CYS A 948 1.27 -21.51 42.75
N VAL A 949 2.55 -21.24 43.02
CA VAL A 949 3.64 -22.08 42.52
C VAL A 949 3.50 -23.52 43.03
N ARG A 950 3.19 -23.69 44.33
CA ARG A 950 2.90 -25.01 44.92
C ARG A 950 1.72 -25.71 44.26
N ALA A 951 0.63 -24.98 43.99
CA ALA A 951 -0.54 -25.52 43.30
C ALA A 951 -0.22 -25.94 41.86
N LEU A 952 0.54 -25.13 41.12
CA LEU A 952 0.89 -25.40 39.72
C LEU A 952 1.85 -26.59 39.58
N HIS A 953 2.74 -26.83 40.55
CA HIS A 953 3.60 -28.03 40.56
C HIS A 953 2.82 -29.35 40.68
N SER A 954 1.56 -29.31 41.14
CA SER A 954 0.70 -30.50 41.15
C SER A 954 0.11 -30.85 39.78
N SER A 955 0.23 -29.95 38.79
CA SER A 955 -0.28 -30.14 37.42
C SER A 955 0.85 -30.44 36.43
N PRO A 956 0.87 -31.63 35.79
CA PRO A 956 1.93 -31.99 34.84
C PRO A 956 1.89 -31.21 33.52
N GLU A 957 0.76 -30.56 33.19
CA GLU A 957 0.61 -29.71 31.99
C GLU A 957 1.27 -28.33 32.16
N GLU A 958 1.51 -27.89 33.39
CA GLU A 958 2.06 -26.55 33.72
C GLU A 958 3.59 -26.59 33.93
N LEU A 959 4.19 -27.79 33.93
CA LEU A 959 5.61 -28.02 34.19
C LEU A 959 6.45 -28.01 32.90
N LEU A 960 7.70 -27.52 33.01
CA LEU A 960 8.72 -27.64 31.97
C LEU A 960 9.10 -29.11 31.70
N PRO A 961 9.33 -29.51 30.44
CA PRO A 961 9.77 -30.87 30.11
C PRO A 961 11.10 -31.18 30.78
N GLY A 962 11.23 -32.39 31.36
CA GLY A 962 12.44 -32.81 32.07
C GLY A 962 12.51 -32.39 33.55
N SER A 963 11.51 -31.66 34.06
CA SER A 963 11.42 -31.37 35.50
C SER A 963 11.17 -32.65 36.32
N PRO A 964 11.89 -32.86 37.44
CA PRO A 964 11.72 -34.06 38.27
C PRO A 964 10.32 -34.08 38.90
N PRO A 965 9.61 -35.23 38.93
CA PRO A 965 8.31 -35.32 39.59
C PRO A 965 8.45 -34.98 41.08
N SER A 966 7.49 -34.22 41.61
CA SER A 966 7.44 -33.86 43.02
C SER A 966 7.42 -35.12 43.87
N SER A 967 8.50 -35.38 44.61
CA SER A 967 8.47 -36.37 45.69
C SER A 967 7.51 -35.86 46.76
N SER A 968 6.54 -36.71 47.10
CA SER A 968 5.56 -36.49 48.15
C SER A 968 6.25 -36.08 49.46
N SER A 969 5.80 -34.96 50.03
CA SER A 969 6.15 -34.47 51.35
C SER A 969 6.07 -35.54 52.44
N SER A 970 7.15 -35.73 53.21
CA SER A 970 7.09 -36.16 54.61
C SER A 970 7.62 -35.02 55.49
N PRO A 971 7.00 -34.72 56.64
CA PRO A 971 7.39 -33.58 57.46
C PRO A 971 8.73 -33.84 58.14
N ALA A 972 9.63 -32.86 58.06
CA ALA A 972 10.93 -32.90 58.70
C ALA A 972 10.79 -33.10 60.22
N SER A 973 11.31 -34.22 60.72
CA SER A 973 11.63 -34.39 62.13
C SER A 973 12.82 -33.49 62.49
N SER A 974 12.61 -32.66 63.50
CA SER A 974 13.58 -31.79 64.18
C SER A 974 14.95 -32.46 64.43
N PRO A 975 16.08 -31.77 64.20
CA PRO A 975 17.36 -32.25 64.69
C PRO A 975 17.53 -31.81 66.15
N SER A 976 17.62 -32.82 67.02
CA SER A 976 18.11 -32.72 68.38
C SER A 976 19.58 -32.27 68.42
N SER A 977 19.88 -31.45 69.43
CA SER A 977 21.20 -30.96 69.82
C SER A 977 22.26 -32.06 69.94
N PRO A 978 23.55 -31.70 69.82
CA PRO A 978 24.52 -32.28 70.74
C PRO A 978 25.34 -31.22 71.46
N THR A 979 25.42 -31.43 72.77
CA THR A 979 26.31 -30.83 73.77
C THR A 979 27.79 -31.13 73.50
N THR A 980 28.60 -30.06 73.59
CA THR A 980 29.95 -29.96 74.18
C THR A 980 30.90 -31.15 74.19
N THR A 981 32.07 -30.99 73.53
CA THR A 981 33.40 -31.04 74.19
C THR A 981 34.48 -30.32 73.35
N THR A 982 34.98 -29.21 73.90
CA THR A 982 36.38 -28.70 73.93
C THR A 982 37.39 -29.15 72.87
N THR A 983 38.00 -28.21 72.12
CA THR A 983 39.38 -27.69 72.38
C THR A 983 39.81 -26.63 71.34
N THR A 984 40.15 -25.44 71.84
CA THR A 984 41.26 -24.52 71.49
C THR A 984 41.72 -24.26 70.03
N SER A 985 41.61 -22.97 69.67
CA SER A 985 42.62 -22.08 69.05
C SER A 985 43.14 -22.25 67.60
N SER A 986 42.87 -21.19 66.84
CA SER A 986 43.78 -20.38 65.98
C SER A 986 44.27 -20.85 64.60
N SER A 987 44.04 -19.92 63.65
CA SER A 987 44.89 -19.43 62.55
C SER A 987 45.10 -20.24 61.26
N SER A 988 44.73 -19.54 60.17
CA SER A 988 45.43 -19.35 58.89
C SER A 988 45.53 -20.46 57.82
N SER A 989 45.25 -19.97 56.61
CA SER A 989 45.85 -20.28 55.29
C SER A 989 45.60 -21.64 54.64
N SER A 990 44.87 -21.53 53.52
CA SER A 990 45.11 -22.13 52.20
C SER A 990 45.54 -23.60 52.07
N TRP A 991 44.95 -24.28 51.09
CA TRP A 991 45.61 -24.93 49.93
C TRP A 991 44.57 -25.81 49.24
N TRP A 992 44.16 -25.48 48.01
CA TRP A 992 43.78 -26.48 47.01
C TRP A 992 44.13 -25.93 45.62
N THR A 993 45.27 -26.39 45.11
CA THR A 993 45.65 -26.42 43.71
C THR A 993 45.16 -27.73 43.09
N GLY A 994 44.66 -27.64 41.85
CA GLY A 994 44.29 -28.79 41.02
C GLY A 994 43.77 -28.34 39.67
N MET A 995 44.70 -28.19 38.70
CA MET A 995 44.48 -27.71 37.34
C MET A 995 43.53 -28.58 36.50
N ALA A 996 42.72 -27.94 35.66
CA ALA A 996 42.35 -28.44 34.34
C ALA A 996 42.49 -27.30 33.33
N THR A 997 43.40 -27.48 32.37
CA THR A 997 43.85 -26.51 31.37
C THR A 997 42.88 -26.41 30.18
N THR A 998 42.39 -25.22 29.89
CA THR A 998 41.81 -24.83 28.58
C THR A 998 42.85 -24.07 27.74
N PRO A 999 42.82 -24.15 26.40
CA PRO A 999 43.88 -23.60 25.55
C PRO A 999 43.72 -22.09 25.34
N THR A 1000 44.81 -21.36 25.59
CA THR A 1000 44.98 -19.92 25.34
C THR A 1000 45.40 -19.65 23.89
N MET A 1001 44.82 -18.60 23.29
CA MET A 1001 45.37 -17.85 22.14
C MET A 1001 45.24 -16.34 22.44
N PRO A 1002 46.09 -15.49 21.83
CA PRO A 1002 46.87 -14.51 22.58
C PRO A 1002 46.23 -13.12 22.66
N THR A 1003 46.43 -12.49 23.82
CA THR A 1003 46.18 -11.07 24.07
C THR A 1003 47.28 -10.21 23.44
N THR A 1004 46.93 -9.40 22.45
CA THR A 1004 47.69 -8.17 22.14
C THR A 1004 47.16 -7.02 22.98
N SER A 1005 48.09 -6.39 23.69
CA SER A 1005 47.92 -5.29 24.61
C SER A 1005 47.52 -3.99 23.92
N THR A 1006 46.43 -3.36 24.37
CA THR A 1006 46.18 -1.92 24.22
C THR A 1006 45.53 -1.36 25.51
N SER A 1007 46.05 -0.21 25.91
CA SER A 1007 45.76 0.68 27.04
C SER A 1007 44.48 0.48 27.88
N SER A 1008 44.70 0.42 29.19
CA SER A 1008 43.71 0.35 30.28
C SER A 1008 42.79 1.57 30.38
N LEU A 1009 41.49 1.38 30.15
CA LEU A 1009 40.41 2.16 30.76
C LEU A 1009 40.28 1.82 32.26
N PRO A 1010 39.84 2.73 33.13
CA PRO A 1010 39.77 2.52 34.57
C PRO A 1010 38.77 1.40 34.91
N VAL A 1011 39.08 0.61 35.94
CA VAL A 1011 38.33 -0.57 36.41
C VAL A 1011 36.82 -0.31 36.45
N SER A 1012 36.11 -0.77 35.42
CA SER A 1012 34.67 -0.59 35.30
C SER A 1012 33.91 -1.57 36.21
N ARG A 1013 32.92 -1.07 36.95
CA ARG A 1013 32.01 -1.93 37.70
C ARG A 1013 31.12 -2.70 36.70
N PRO A 1014 30.92 -4.02 36.86
CA PRO A 1014 30.08 -4.78 35.94
C PRO A 1014 28.63 -4.29 35.97
N ALA A 1015 27.96 -4.20 34.82
CA ALA A 1015 26.60 -3.67 34.69
C ALA A 1015 25.58 -4.25 35.70
N PRO A 1016 25.58 -5.57 36.02
CA PRO A 1016 24.70 -6.14 37.05
C PRO A 1016 24.89 -5.55 38.45
N SER A 1017 26.10 -5.11 38.80
CA SER A 1017 26.37 -4.48 40.11
C SER A 1017 25.78 -3.06 40.20
N ILE A 1018 25.75 -2.34 39.08
CA ILE A 1018 25.12 -1.02 38.96
C ILE A 1018 23.61 -1.19 39.03
N ALA A 1019 23.05 -2.15 38.28
CA ALA A 1019 21.64 -2.52 38.31
C ALA A 1019 21.16 -2.88 39.73
N ALA A 1020 21.88 -3.75 40.43
CA ALA A 1020 21.57 -4.13 41.81
C ALA A 1020 21.57 -2.93 42.77
N SER A 1021 22.49 -1.97 42.57
CA SER A 1021 22.56 -0.75 43.37
C SER A 1021 21.36 0.17 43.13
N ARG A 1022 20.97 0.37 41.86
CA ARG A 1022 19.78 1.15 41.45
C ARG A 1022 18.48 0.51 41.95
N HIS A 1023 18.38 -0.80 41.81
CA HIS A 1023 17.23 -1.59 42.24
C HIS A 1023 17.03 -1.53 43.76
N ARG A 1024 18.10 -1.58 44.54
CA ARG A 1024 18.05 -1.44 46.00
C ARG A 1024 17.57 -0.05 46.43
N LEU A 1025 18.00 1.00 45.73
CA LEU A 1025 17.52 2.37 45.98
C LEU A 1025 16.00 2.45 45.76
N TYR A 1026 15.52 1.92 44.63
CA TYR A 1026 14.10 1.85 44.32
C TYR A 1026 13.29 1.09 45.39
N GLY A 1027 13.79 -0.08 45.84
CA GLY A 1027 13.16 -0.84 46.92
C GLY A 1027 13.07 -0.07 48.26
N SER A 1028 14.06 0.79 48.55
CA SER A 1028 14.05 1.67 49.73
C SER A 1028 13.04 2.83 49.57
N GLU A 1029 12.93 3.43 48.39
CA GLU A 1029 11.95 4.48 48.08
C GLU A 1029 10.50 3.96 48.09
N LEU A 1030 10.32 2.69 47.74
CA LEU A 1030 9.05 1.98 47.89
C LEU A 1030 8.74 1.54 49.33
N GLN A 1031 9.68 1.69 50.27
CA GLN A 1031 9.60 1.19 51.64
C GLN A 1031 9.39 -0.34 51.73
N LEU A 1032 9.90 -1.09 50.74
CA LEU A 1032 9.86 -2.55 50.70
C LEU A 1032 11.12 -3.18 51.29
N LEU A 1033 12.25 -2.47 51.21
CA LEU A 1033 13.53 -2.87 51.76
C LEU A 1033 13.94 -1.95 52.90
N MET A 1034 14.46 -2.54 53.97
CA MET A 1034 15.15 -1.79 55.02
C MET A 1034 16.60 -1.50 54.58
N PRO A 1035 17.12 -0.28 54.75
CA PRO A 1035 18.51 0.03 54.45
C PRO A 1035 19.44 -0.70 55.43
N SER A 1036 19.96 -1.86 55.03
CA SER A 1036 20.89 -2.68 55.81
C SER A 1036 21.99 -3.25 54.92
N PRO A 1037 23.25 -3.40 55.42
CA PRO A 1037 24.32 -4.06 54.66
C PRO A 1037 23.97 -5.51 54.31
N SER A 1038 23.24 -6.23 55.18
CA SER A 1038 22.77 -7.61 54.93
C SER A 1038 21.91 -7.74 53.66
N VAL A 1039 21.07 -6.74 53.36
CA VAL A 1039 20.21 -6.74 52.17
C VAL A 1039 21.04 -6.63 50.89
N ARG A 1040 22.18 -5.93 50.94
CA ARG A 1040 23.11 -5.81 49.79
C ARG A 1040 23.80 -7.15 49.51
N GLU A 1041 24.27 -7.81 50.56
CA GLU A 1041 24.91 -9.13 50.46
C GLU A 1041 23.90 -10.17 49.95
N ASN A 1042 22.73 -10.25 50.57
CA ASN A 1042 21.64 -11.14 50.14
C ASN A 1042 21.24 -10.95 48.66
N LEU A 1043 21.15 -9.70 48.18
CA LEU A 1043 20.85 -9.41 46.78
C LEU A 1043 21.97 -9.87 45.84
N THR A 1044 23.22 -9.68 46.25
CA THR A 1044 24.38 -10.12 45.45
C THR A 1044 24.43 -11.64 45.38
N ASP A 1045 24.18 -12.30 46.51
CA ASP A 1045 24.23 -13.75 46.62
C ASP A 1045 23.08 -14.41 45.86
N ILE A 1046 21.87 -13.85 45.88
CA ILE A 1046 20.74 -14.43 45.13
C ILE A 1046 20.93 -14.28 43.61
N ILE A 1047 21.52 -13.18 43.14
CA ILE A 1047 21.84 -13.01 41.72
C ILE A 1047 22.89 -14.05 41.29
N LYS A 1048 23.96 -14.22 42.09
CA LYS A 1048 24.99 -15.24 41.83
C LYS A 1048 24.43 -16.66 41.86
N TYR A 1049 23.60 -16.97 42.86
CA TYR A 1049 22.93 -18.26 42.98
C TYR A 1049 22.10 -18.55 41.73
N THR A 1050 21.30 -17.57 41.29
CA THR A 1050 20.41 -17.73 40.14
C THR A 1050 21.18 -17.90 38.84
N GLN A 1051 22.21 -17.07 38.62
CA GLN A 1051 23.06 -17.15 37.44
C GLN A 1051 23.80 -18.50 37.31
N SER A 1052 24.33 -19.01 38.43
CA SER A 1052 25.10 -20.26 38.42
C SER A 1052 24.23 -21.52 38.39
N HIS A 1053 23.16 -21.57 39.18
CA HIS A 1053 22.37 -22.80 39.39
C HIS A 1053 21.15 -22.94 38.48
N ILE A 1054 20.64 -21.84 37.92
CA ILE A 1054 19.42 -21.87 37.11
C ILE A 1054 19.70 -21.39 35.68
N LEU A 1055 20.38 -20.25 35.54
CA LEU A 1055 20.64 -19.65 34.23
C LEU A 1055 21.92 -20.16 33.56
N LEU A 1056 22.70 -21.01 34.22
CA LEU A 1056 23.91 -21.65 33.66
C LEU A 1056 24.93 -20.66 33.06
N ASN A 1057 24.98 -19.42 33.55
CA ASN A 1057 25.78 -18.31 33.01
C ASN A 1057 25.52 -18.01 31.52
N THR A 1058 24.32 -18.24 31.01
CA THR A 1058 24.00 -18.04 29.58
C THR A 1058 23.75 -16.59 29.19
N SER A 1059 23.52 -15.68 30.14
CA SER A 1059 23.23 -14.26 29.88
C SER A 1059 24.29 -13.35 30.49
N GLU A 1060 24.88 -12.44 29.71
CA GLU A 1060 25.73 -11.34 30.22
C GLU A 1060 24.92 -10.19 30.84
N GLU A 1061 23.60 -10.35 30.90
CA GLU A 1061 22.63 -9.28 31.11
C GLU A 1061 22.07 -9.23 32.56
N CYS A 1062 21.32 -8.17 32.88
CA CYS A 1062 20.77 -7.99 34.22
C CYS A 1062 19.50 -8.84 34.42
N ASP A 1063 19.48 -9.66 35.47
CA ASP A 1063 18.31 -10.48 35.82
C ASP A 1063 17.28 -9.69 36.63
N TRP A 1064 16.51 -8.83 35.94
CA TRP A 1064 15.47 -7.99 36.55
C TRP A 1064 14.36 -8.79 37.23
N PHE A 1065 14.05 -10.00 36.73
CA PHE A 1065 12.99 -10.84 37.30
C PHE A 1065 13.34 -11.29 38.72
N THR A 1066 14.57 -11.79 38.93
CA THR A 1066 15.06 -12.18 40.26
C THR A 1066 15.11 -10.99 41.21
N MET A 1067 15.54 -9.82 40.73
CA MET A 1067 15.53 -8.59 41.52
C MET A 1067 14.10 -8.20 41.95
N ILE A 1068 13.12 -8.25 41.05
CA ILE A 1068 11.71 -7.96 41.39
C ILE A 1068 11.15 -8.96 42.41
N LEU A 1069 11.45 -10.25 42.27
CA LEU A 1069 11.07 -11.24 43.28
C LEU A 1069 11.71 -10.93 44.63
N PHE A 1070 12.98 -10.51 44.66
CA PHE A 1070 13.65 -10.11 45.89
C PHE A 1070 12.93 -8.95 46.61
N LEU A 1071 12.37 -7.97 45.88
CA LEU A 1071 11.52 -6.93 46.48
C LEU A 1071 10.20 -7.48 47.02
N ILE A 1072 9.54 -8.38 46.29
CA ILE A 1072 8.28 -9.00 46.71
C ILE A 1072 8.48 -9.79 48.01
N TYR A 1073 9.61 -10.49 48.15
CA TYR A 1073 9.99 -11.21 49.37
C TYR A 1073 10.65 -10.34 50.44
N GLY A 1074 10.68 -9.02 50.29
CA GLY A 1074 11.19 -8.08 51.30
C GLY A 1074 12.68 -8.25 51.61
N GLY A 1075 13.47 -8.71 50.64
CA GLY A 1075 14.92 -8.88 50.77
C GLY A 1075 15.38 -10.17 51.48
N ASN A 1076 14.49 -11.14 51.66
CA ASN A 1076 14.82 -12.44 52.25
C ASN A 1076 15.42 -13.39 51.21
N PHE A 1077 16.68 -13.82 51.43
CA PHE A 1077 17.39 -14.72 50.52
C PHE A 1077 16.70 -16.09 50.37
N ASP A 1078 16.38 -16.77 51.47
CA ASP A 1078 15.86 -18.15 51.45
C ASP A 1078 14.51 -18.25 50.73
N ARG A 1079 13.59 -17.32 51.02
CA ARG A 1079 12.26 -17.29 50.38
C ARG A 1079 12.36 -16.91 48.91
N CYS A 1080 13.22 -15.95 48.57
CA CYS A 1080 13.45 -15.57 47.18
C CYS A 1080 14.05 -16.75 46.41
N GLY A 1081 15.07 -17.43 46.95
CA GLY A 1081 15.66 -18.63 46.36
C GLY A 1081 14.64 -19.72 46.10
N ALA A 1082 13.80 -20.05 47.10
CA ALA A 1082 12.71 -21.01 46.93
C ALA A 1082 11.70 -20.59 45.84
N GLY A 1083 11.34 -19.31 45.80
CA GLY A 1083 10.43 -18.75 44.79
C GLY A 1083 11.00 -18.83 43.37
N VAL A 1084 12.26 -18.44 43.19
CA VAL A 1084 12.98 -18.48 41.91
C VAL A 1084 13.15 -19.94 41.43
N SER A 1085 13.58 -20.86 42.30
CA SER A 1085 13.67 -22.30 41.98
C SER A 1085 12.30 -22.94 41.70
N GLY A 1086 11.24 -22.43 42.31
CA GLY A 1086 9.88 -22.87 42.04
C GLY A 1086 9.39 -22.42 40.67
N MET A 1087 9.69 -21.17 40.30
CA MET A 1087 9.33 -20.59 39.00
C MET A 1087 10.09 -21.22 37.84
N SER A 1088 11.36 -21.60 38.04
CA SER A 1088 12.19 -22.20 36.99
C SER A 1088 11.70 -23.56 36.47
N ARG A 1089 10.73 -24.18 37.15
CA ARG A 1089 10.11 -25.45 36.76
C ARG A 1089 8.79 -25.27 36.00
N LEU A 1090 8.25 -24.06 35.94
CA LEU A 1090 6.92 -23.78 35.38
C LEU A 1090 7.03 -23.23 33.95
N MET A 1091 6.05 -23.58 33.10
CA MET A 1091 5.85 -22.98 31.77
C MET A 1091 5.76 -21.45 31.83
N VAL A 1092 5.04 -20.93 32.82
CA VAL A 1092 4.86 -19.50 33.05
C VAL A 1092 6.19 -18.81 33.39
N GLY A 1093 7.12 -19.53 34.02
CA GLY A 1093 8.48 -19.06 34.27
C GLY A 1093 9.19 -18.69 32.98
N GLY A 1094 9.15 -19.55 31.95
CA GLY A 1094 9.79 -19.29 30.65
C GLY A 1094 9.21 -18.12 29.84
N VAL A 1095 8.14 -17.48 30.31
CA VAL A 1095 7.49 -16.32 29.68
C VAL A 1095 7.61 -15.06 30.53
N LEU A 1096 7.57 -15.18 31.85
CA LEU A 1096 7.78 -14.04 32.76
C LEU A 1096 9.26 -13.73 32.99
N TRP A 1097 10.13 -14.71 32.75
CA TRP A 1097 11.54 -14.65 33.09
C TRP A 1097 12.42 -14.78 31.82
N PRO A 1098 12.90 -13.65 31.27
CA PRO A 1098 13.69 -13.65 30.04
C PRO A 1098 14.97 -14.48 30.13
N GLY A 1099 15.78 -14.28 31.17
CA GLY A 1099 17.02 -15.05 31.34
C GLY A 1099 16.80 -16.55 31.39
N LEU A 1100 15.68 -17.01 31.98
CA LEU A 1100 15.33 -18.44 31.97
C LEU A 1100 14.98 -18.93 30.56
N ALA A 1101 14.28 -18.13 29.75
CA ALA A 1101 13.99 -18.47 28.36
C ALA A 1101 15.30 -18.65 27.55
N ASP A 1102 16.27 -17.77 27.76
CA ASP A 1102 17.58 -17.86 27.11
C ASP A 1102 18.34 -19.11 27.57
N ALA A 1103 18.34 -19.42 28.87
CA ALA A 1103 18.97 -20.63 29.40
C ALA A 1103 18.35 -21.92 28.84
N LEU A 1104 17.02 -21.97 28.70
CA LEU A 1104 16.29 -23.12 28.12
C LEU A 1104 16.63 -23.34 26.65
N THR A 1105 16.94 -22.27 25.93
CA THR A 1105 17.39 -22.30 24.53
C THR A 1105 18.68 -23.08 24.37
N VAL A 1106 19.69 -22.67 25.14
CA VAL A 1106 21.05 -23.18 25.06
C VAL A 1106 21.09 -24.64 25.53
N SER A 1107 20.42 -24.94 26.65
CA SER A 1107 20.48 -26.25 27.31
C SER A 1107 19.75 -27.38 26.60
N HIS A 1108 18.65 -27.10 25.89
CA HIS A 1108 17.84 -28.16 25.28
C HIS A 1108 17.93 -28.24 23.75
N HIS A 1109 18.80 -27.42 23.13
CA HIS A 1109 18.79 -27.15 21.68
C HIS A 1109 17.35 -26.94 21.17
N ILE A 1110 16.53 -26.32 22.03
CA ILE A 1110 15.23 -25.79 21.66
C ILE A 1110 15.57 -24.66 20.72
N THR A 1111 14.87 -24.60 19.60
CA THR A 1111 14.94 -23.50 18.64
C THR A 1111 15.11 -22.15 19.37
N PRO A 1112 16.20 -21.38 19.19
CA PRO A 1112 16.49 -20.08 19.78
C PRO A 1112 15.33 -19.41 20.54
N GLY A 1113 15.40 -19.33 21.86
CA GLY A 1113 14.38 -18.81 22.80
C GLY A 1113 14.31 -17.30 22.91
N GLU A 1114 14.84 -16.61 21.91
CA GLU A 1114 14.08 -15.49 21.35
C GLU A 1114 12.75 -15.97 20.73
N MET A 1115 12.43 -17.27 20.65
CA MET A 1115 11.12 -17.80 20.21
C MET A 1115 10.00 -17.74 21.25
N THR A 1116 10.23 -17.71 22.57
CA THR A 1116 9.15 -17.35 23.51
C THR A 1116 8.85 -15.87 23.36
N TRP A 1117 9.87 -15.02 23.30
CA TRP A 1117 9.73 -13.57 23.14
C TRP A 1117 9.21 -13.14 21.77
N ALA A 1118 9.85 -13.56 20.68
CA ALA A 1118 9.39 -13.37 19.31
C ALA A 1118 8.07 -14.07 19.07
N GLY A 1119 7.80 -15.21 19.74
CA GLY A 1119 6.49 -15.84 19.77
C GLY A 1119 5.43 -14.96 20.42
N ILE A 1120 5.73 -14.34 21.57
CA ILE A 1120 4.87 -13.36 22.25
C ILE A 1120 4.65 -12.12 21.39
N ILE A 1121 5.72 -11.54 20.81
CA ILE A 1121 5.65 -10.34 19.97
C ILE A 1121 4.89 -10.65 18.68
N HIS A 1122 5.20 -11.75 18.00
CA HIS A 1122 4.48 -12.20 16.80
C HIS A 1122 3.01 -12.47 17.10
N SER A 1123 2.70 -13.17 18.21
CA SER A 1123 1.32 -13.43 18.62
C SER A 1123 0.58 -12.14 18.99
N THR A 1124 1.28 -11.17 19.58
CA THR A 1124 0.74 -9.83 19.86
C THR A 1124 0.41 -9.12 18.54
N GLN A 1125 1.34 -9.11 17.57
CA GLN A 1125 1.09 -8.56 16.22
C GLN A 1125 -0.07 -9.26 15.51
N LEU A 1126 -0.13 -10.59 15.61
CA LEU A 1126 -1.19 -11.41 15.04
C LEU A 1126 -2.56 -11.00 15.59
N ILE A 1127 -2.71 -10.93 16.91
CA ILE A 1127 -3.98 -10.54 17.54
C ILE A 1127 -4.32 -9.09 17.21
N LEU A 1128 -3.36 -8.15 17.23
CA LEU A 1128 -3.59 -6.76 16.83
C LEU A 1128 -4.09 -6.64 15.39
N SER A 1129 -3.51 -7.41 14.46
CA SER A 1129 -3.92 -7.41 13.05
C SER A 1129 -5.34 -7.93 12.84
N ILE A 1130 -5.90 -8.69 13.80
CA ILE A 1130 -7.26 -9.26 13.73
C ILE A 1130 -8.25 -8.39 14.50
N GLU A 1131 -7.93 -8.01 15.74
CA GLU A 1131 -8.84 -7.35 16.69
C GLU A 1131 -8.86 -5.83 16.54
N THR A 1132 -7.72 -5.24 16.21
CA THR A 1132 -7.55 -3.78 16.09
C THR A 1132 -6.74 -3.40 14.83
N PRO A 1133 -7.28 -3.63 13.61
CA PRO A 1133 -6.56 -3.37 12.36
C PRO A 1133 -6.05 -1.94 12.22
N THR A 1134 -6.81 -0.95 12.68
CA THR A 1134 -6.44 0.47 12.63
C THR A 1134 -5.19 0.76 13.45
N LEU A 1135 -5.10 0.21 14.67
CA LEU A 1135 -3.93 0.30 15.52
C LEU A 1135 -2.74 -0.43 14.88
N TYR A 1136 -2.96 -1.63 14.33
CA TYR A 1136 -1.92 -2.36 13.63
C TYR A 1136 -1.34 -1.57 12.45
N LEU A 1137 -2.20 -0.98 11.61
CA LEU A 1137 -1.77 -0.14 10.49
C LEU A 1137 -1.03 1.11 10.96
N ALA A 1138 -1.49 1.76 12.05
CA ALA A 1138 -0.78 2.89 12.63
C ALA A 1138 0.62 2.52 13.15
N LEU A 1139 0.80 1.34 13.73
CA LEU A 1139 2.11 0.82 14.13
C LEU A 1139 3.01 0.57 12.90
N GLN A 1140 2.44 0.09 11.79
CA GLN A 1140 3.19 -0.11 10.53
C GLN A 1140 3.62 1.22 9.89
N THR A 1141 2.75 2.25 9.89
CA THR A 1141 3.06 3.56 9.28
C THR A 1141 4.04 4.38 10.11
N THR A 1142 3.99 4.25 11.44
CA THR A 1142 4.95 4.87 12.37
C THR A 1142 6.33 4.24 12.35
N GLN A 1143 6.50 3.10 11.67
CA GLN A 1143 7.72 2.29 11.80
C GLN A 1143 8.03 1.95 13.27
N THR A 1144 7.00 1.88 14.14
CA THR A 1144 7.19 1.49 15.53
C THR A 1144 7.26 -0.03 15.63
N TRP A 1145 8.46 -0.52 15.88
CA TRP A 1145 8.72 -1.94 15.97
C TRP A 1145 8.36 -2.44 17.37
N LEU A 1146 7.41 -3.37 17.45
CA LEU A 1146 6.98 -3.93 18.74
C LEU A 1146 8.13 -4.58 19.49
N TRP A 1147 9.15 -5.10 18.81
CA TRP A 1147 10.34 -5.63 19.48
C TRP A 1147 11.07 -4.56 20.30
N GLY A 1148 11.46 -3.44 19.69
CA GLY A 1148 12.19 -2.38 20.39
C GLY A 1148 11.40 -1.70 21.51
N ALA A 1149 10.07 -1.60 21.39
CA ALA A 1149 9.26 -1.05 22.47
C ALA A 1149 8.82 -2.13 23.48
N VAL A 1150 7.97 -3.05 23.03
CA VAL A 1150 7.30 -4.02 23.89
C VAL A 1150 8.23 -5.15 24.32
N GLY A 1151 9.14 -5.61 23.46
CA GLY A 1151 10.13 -6.63 23.83
C GLY A 1151 10.96 -6.17 25.03
N GLU A 1152 11.48 -4.95 24.96
CA GLU A 1152 12.27 -4.34 26.04
C GLU A 1152 11.47 -4.10 27.33
N TRP A 1153 10.18 -3.75 27.21
CA TRP A 1153 9.31 -3.65 28.38
C TRP A 1153 9.18 -4.98 29.11
N ILE A 1154 8.92 -6.08 28.40
CA ILE A 1154 8.74 -7.35 29.08
C ILE A 1154 10.07 -7.92 29.57
N ARG A 1155 11.17 -7.65 28.85
CA ARG A 1155 12.54 -7.99 29.27
C ARG A 1155 12.88 -7.44 30.65
N CYS A 1156 12.46 -6.22 30.95
CA CYS A 1156 12.60 -5.62 32.29
C CYS A 1156 11.39 -5.85 33.20
N VAL A 1157 10.45 -6.74 32.84
CA VAL A 1157 9.21 -7.03 33.57
C VAL A 1157 8.40 -5.75 33.87
N PHE A 1158 8.38 -4.82 32.91
CA PHE A 1158 7.78 -3.49 32.94
C PHE A 1158 8.37 -2.51 33.98
N LEU A 1159 9.51 -2.83 34.59
CA LEU A 1159 10.22 -1.93 35.50
C LEU A 1159 10.64 -0.65 34.76
N GLY A 1160 10.30 0.51 35.32
CA GLY A 1160 10.55 1.82 34.69
C GLY A 1160 9.49 2.24 33.66
N VAL A 1161 8.54 1.37 33.34
CA VAL A 1161 7.44 1.63 32.38
C VAL A 1161 6.11 1.75 33.12
N LEU A 1162 5.78 0.75 33.95
CA LEU A 1162 4.58 0.69 34.77
C LEU A 1162 4.90 1.00 36.24
N PRO A 1163 3.93 1.52 37.02
CA PRO A 1163 4.10 1.65 38.47
C PRO A 1163 4.17 0.28 39.14
N TRP A 1164 4.79 0.21 40.31
CA TRP A 1164 5.05 -1.03 41.07
C TRP A 1164 3.80 -1.89 41.29
N SER A 1165 2.65 -1.26 41.58
CA SER A 1165 1.39 -1.98 41.75
C SER A 1165 0.98 -2.74 40.48
N GLU A 1166 1.13 -2.12 39.31
CA GLU A 1166 0.78 -2.73 38.03
C GLU A 1166 1.81 -3.79 37.59
N VAL A 1167 3.09 -3.64 37.94
CA VAL A 1167 4.10 -4.71 37.80
C VAL A 1167 3.68 -5.95 38.60
N CYS A 1168 3.25 -5.75 39.86
CA CYS A 1168 2.72 -6.84 40.69
C CYS A 1168 1.44 -7.45 40.10
N HIS A 1169 0.52 -6.63 39.57
CA HIS A 1169 -0.71 -7.10 38.94
C HIS A 1169 -0.41 -7.93 37.69
N TYR A 1170 0.54 -7.52 36.85
CA TYR A 1170 1.01 -8.28 35.69
C TYR A 1170 1.50 -9.68 36.09
N LEU A 1171 2.42 -9.76 37.06
CA LEU A 1171 2.96 -11.04 37.55
C LEU A 1171 1.86 -11.98 38.05
N VAL A 1172 0.95 -11.47 38.89
CA VAL A 1172 -0.14 -12.26 39.46
C VAL A 1172 -1.13 -12.72 38.37
N LEU A 1173 -1.49 -11.83 37.44
CA LEU A 1173 -2.43 -12.15 36.36
C LEU A 1173 -1.87 -13.23 35.43
N VAL A 1174 -0.60 -13.14 35.04
CA VAL A 1174 0.03 -14.14 34.17
C VAL A 1174 0.21 -15.47 34.92
N LEU A 1175 0.70 -15.43 36.16
CA LEU A 1175 0.85 -16.65 36.97
C LEU A 1175 -0.47 -17.40 37.15
N LEU A 1176 -1.56 -16.68 37.42
CA LEU A 1176 -2.86 -17.29 37.64
C LEU A 1176 -3.52 -17.78 36.35
N ASN A 1177 -3.41 -17.05 35.23
CA ASN A 1177 -4.17 -17.35 34.01
C ASN A 1177 -3.37 -18.14 32.95
N GLY A 1178 -2.06 -18.30 33.13
CA GLY A 1178 -1.16 -19.06 32.25
C GLY A 1178 -0.31 -18.18 31.33
N ALA A 1179 0.65 -18.83 30.65
CA ALA A 1179 1.69 -18.19 29.84
C ALA A 1179 1.17 -17.30 28.69
N ASP A 1180 0.08 -17.68 28.03
CA ASP A 1180 -0.52 -16.91 26.94
C ASP A 1180 -1.14 -15.59 27.41
N TYR A 1181 -1.40 -15.43 28.72
CA TYR A 1181 -2.04 -14.24 29.26
C TYR A 1181 -1.17 -12.97 29.13
N THR A 1182 0.16 -13.12 29.04
CA THR A 1182 1.08 -12.03 28.70
C THR A 1182 0.67 -11.35 27.39
N ILE A 1183 0.27 -12.13 26.38
CA ILE A 1183 -0.09 -11.60 25.06
C ILE A 1183 -1.38 -10.76 25.15
N TYR A 1184 -2.39 -11.20 25.91
CA TYR A 1184 -3.63 -10.43 26.06
C TYR A 1184 -3.42 -9.15 26.86
N PHE A 1185 -2.54 -9.18 27.87
CA PHE A 1185 -2.13 -7.99 28.61
C PHE A 1185 -1.48 -6.97 27.68
N LEU A 1186 -0.57 -7.40 26.82
CA LEU A 1186 0.09 -6.54 25.83
C LEU A 1186 -0.87 -5.93 24.82
N VAL A 1187 -1.79 -6.74 24.27
CA VAL A 1187 -2.81 -6.24 23.33
C VAL A 1187 -3.72 -5.21 24.00
N ALA A 1188 -4.09 -5.42 25.27
CA ALA A 1188 -4.86 -4.44 26.03
C ALA A 1188 -4.07 -3.15 26.28
N LEU A 1189 -2.79 -3.26 26.63
CA LEU A 1189 -1.88 -2.12 26.85
C LEU A 1189 -1.70 -1.28 25.58
N LEU A 1190 -1.47 -1.93 24.44
CA LEU A 1190 -1.33 -1.23 23.15
C LEU A 1190 -2.65 -0.58 22.70
N ARG A 1191 -3.79 -1.22 23.00
CA ARG A 1191 -5.11 -0.63 22.75
C ARG A 1191 -5.34 0.63 23.59
N HIS A 1192 -4.91 0.63 24.85
CA HIS A 1192 -4.96 1.83 25.70
C HIS A 1192 -4.13 2.98 25.10
N LEU A 1193 -2.98 2.65 24.51
CA LEU A 1193 -2.10 3.62 23.85
C LEU A 1193 -2.55 4.03 22.43
N GLN A 1194 -3.67 3.50 21.92
CA GLN A 1194 -4.09 3.72 20.53
C GLN A 1194 -4.24 5.21 20.19
N GLY A 1195 -4.85 6.02 21.07
CA GLY A 1195 -5.02 7.45 20.83
C GLY A 1195 -3.69 8.19 20.67
N PHE A 1196 -2.68 7.81 21.47
CA PHE A 1196 -1.34 8.36 21.39
C PHE A 1196 -0.62 7.91 20.12
N ILE A 1197 -0.65 6.61 19.79
CA ILE A 1197 0.01 6.03 18.62
C ILE A 1197 -0.56 6.61 17.32
N VAL A 1198 -1.89 6.72 17.22
CA VAL A 1198 -2.56 7.28 16.04
C VAL A 1198 -2.30 8.78 15.92
N LYS A 1199 -2.28 9.55 17.03
CA LYS A 1199 -1.95 10.99 16.98
C LYS A 1199 -0.56 11.25 16.41
N HIS A 1200 0.40 10.38 16.71
CA HIS A 1200 1.78 10.51 16.24
C HIS A 1200 2.07 9.67 14.99
N SER A 1201 1.03 9.13 14.32
CA SER A 1201 1.21 8.37 13.09
C SER A 1201 1.69 9.28 11.96
N GLY A 1202 2.91 9.00 11.46
CA GLY A 1202 3.61 9.83 10.48
C GLY A 1202 4.79 10.63 11.04
N SER A 1203 4.95 10.71 12.38
CA SER A 1203 6.17 11.28 12.98
C SER A 1203 7.31 10.25 12.96
N ARG A 1204 8.46 10.64 12.41
CA ARG A 1204 9.70 9.84 12.43
C ARG A 1204 10.25 9.61 13.85
N LYS A 1205 9.81 10.40 14.83
CA LYS A 1205 10.16 10.27 16.27
C LYS A 1205 9.18 9.41 17.07
N SER A 1206 8.15 8.83 16.44
CA SER A 1206 7.07 8.12 17.11
C SER A 1206 7.52 6.92 17.97
N LEU A 1207 8.55 6.16 17.53
CA LEU A 1207 9.13 5.06 18.31
C LEU A 1207 9.79 5.56 19.58
N VAL A 1208 10.67 6.55 19.45
CA VAL A 1208 11.36 7.17 20.59
C VAL A 1208 10.34 7.78 21.55
N LEU A 1209 9.32 8.49 21.04
CA LEU A 1209 8.24 9.06 21.85
C LEU A 1209 7.44 7.98 22.61
N LEU A 1210 7.19 6.82 21.99
CA LEU A 1210 6.53 5.70 22.66
C LEU A 1210 7.39 5.12 23.79
N GLN A 1211 8.71 5.09 23.62
CA GLN A 1211 9.67 4.57 24.62
C GLN A 1211 10.06 5.60 25.69
N THR A 1212 9.95 6.90 25.42
CA THR A 1212 10.27 7.98 26.36
C THR A 1212 9.07 8.46 27.16
N SER A 1213 7.85 8.32 26.62
CA SER A 1213 6.63 8.73 27.31
C SER A 1213 6.28 7.80 28.48
N THR A 1214 5.79 8.39 29.57
CA THR A 1214 5.22 7.60 30.67
C THR A 1214 3.82 7.11 30.30
N ILE A 1215 3.56 5.81 30.47
CA ILE A 1215 2.23 5.25 30.21
C ILE A 1215 1.25 5.83 31.24
N SER A 1216 0.28 6.61 30.74
CA SER A 1216 -0.64 7.37 31.58
C SER A 1216 -2.03 6.76 31.64
N GLY A 1217 -2.62 6.70 32.84
CA GLY A 1217 -3.99 6.21 33.04
C GLY A 1217 -4.18 4.70 32.84
N TRP A 1218 -3.11 3.91 32.76
CA TRP A 1218 -3.20 2.46 32.68
C TRP A 1218 -3.57 1.83 34.02
N ARG A 1219 -4.58 0.96 34.02
CA ARG A 1219 -4.97 0.09 35.14
C ARG A 1219 -5.36 -1.27 34.58
N ALA A 1220 -4.70 -2.35 35.01
CA ALA A 1220 -5.02 -3.69 34.52
C ALA A 1220 -6.49 -4.08 34.78
N GLY A 1221 -7.06 -3.60 35.90
CA GLY A 1221 -8.45 -3.82 36.32
C GLY A 1221 -9.49 -3.39 35.27
N ASP A 1222 -9.32 -2.21 34.67
CA ASP A 1222 -10.25 -1.63 33.70
C ASP A 1222 -10.32 -2.44 32.40
N HIS A 1223 -9.28 -3.23 32.12
CA HIS A 1223 -9.14 -4.01 30.88
C HIS A 1223 -9.37 -5.51 31.06
N LEU A 1224 -9.70 -6.00 32.26
CA LEU A 1224 -9.89 -7.44 32.53
C LEU A 1224 -10.95 -8.08 31.63
N THR A 1225 -12.09 -7.41 31.44
CA THR A 1225 -13.19 -7.91 30.60
C THR A 1225 -12.75 -8.11 29.15
N TYR A 1226 -11.95 -7.18 28.63
CA TYR A 1226 -11.37 -7.25 27.29
C TYR A 1226 -10.34 -8.37 27.17
N MET A 1227 -9.42 -8.47 28.14
CA MET A 1227 -8.42 -9.55 28.18
C MET A 1227 -9.06 -10.94 28.25
N GLU A 1228 -10.12 -11.13 29.03
CA GLU A 1228 -10.88 -12.38 29.08
C GLU A 1228 -11.55 -12.71 27.74
N ALA A 1229 -12.11 -11.70 27.06
CA ALA A 1229 -12.70 -11.89 25.75
C ALA A 1229 -11.66 -12.28 24.68
N LEU A 1230 -10.43 -11.76 24.78
CA LEU A 1230 -9.30 -12.19 23.94
C LEU A 1230 -8.88 -13.62 24.25
N CYS A 1231 -8.72 -13.94 25.53
CA CYS A 1231 -8.36 -15.28 25.99
C CYS A 1231 -9.34 -16.35 25.52
N ARG A 1232 -10.66 -16.13 25.70
CA ARG A 1232 -11.70 -17.07 25.25
C ARG A 1232 -11.67 -17.31 23.74
N ARG A 1233 -11.28 -16.31 22.95
CA ARG A 1233 -11.26 -16.39 21.48
C ARG A 1233 -9.98 -17.05 20.97
N HIS A 1234 -8.81 -16.68 21.49
CA HIS A 1234 -7.52 -16.98 20.87
C HIS A 1234 -6.68 -18.05 21.58
N ARG A 1235 -6.97 -18.39 22.84
CA ARG A 1235 -6.16 -19.32 23.66
C ARG A 1235 -5.92 -20.67 23.00
N ARG A 1236 -6.91 -21.22 22.28
CA ARG A 1236 -6.79 -22.52 21.60
C ARG A 1236 -5.75 -22.56 20.49
N THR A 1237 -5.33 -21.41 19.97
CA THR A 1237 -4.29 -21.31 18.93
C THR A 1237 -2.99 -20.78 19.52
N VAL A 1238 -3.08 -19.73 20.33
CA VAL A 1238 -1.92 -19.01 20.85
C VAL A 1238 -1.16 -19.82 21.89
N LEU A 1239 -1.86 -20.45 22.85
CA LEU A 1239 -1.19 -21.20 23.90
C LEU A 1239 -0.42 -22.41 23.34
N PRO A 1240 -1.00 -23.25 22.44
CA PRO A 1240 -0.23 -24.30 21.79
C PRO A 1240 0.94 -23.79 20.93
N ASP A 1241 0.80 -22.70 20.17
CA ASP A 1241 1.94 -22.16 19.38
C ASP A 1241 3.08 -21.69 20.28
N LEU A 1242 2.76 -21.09 21.43
CA LEU A 1242 3.74 -20.64 22.43
C LEU A 1242 4.41 -21.81 23.17
N THR A 1243 3.67 -22.89 23.47
CA THR A 1243 4.18 -24.02 24.25
C THR A 1243 4.69 -25.19 23.42
N ARG A 1244 4.36 -25.29 22.13
CA ARG A 1244 4.80 -26.37 21.23
C ARG A 1244 6.33 -26.46 21.09
N PRO A 1245 7.10 -25.36 20.97
CA PRO A 1245 8.56 -25.43 21.01
C PRO A 1245 9.06 -26.10 22.29
N LEU A 1246 8.41 -25.79 23.42
CA LEU A 1246 8.75 -26.37 24.72
C LEU A 1246 8.37 -27.86 24.79
N HIS A 1247 7.27 -28.32 24.17
CA HIS A 1247 6.79 -29.70 24.29
C HIS A 1247 7.37 -30.70 23.26
N SER A 1248 7.81 -30.24 22.09
CA SER A 1248 8.06 -31.08 20.90
C SER A 1248 9.24 -32.08 20.96
N ARG A 1249 9.98 -32.18 22.07
CA ARG A 1249 11.08 -33.16 22.25
C ARG A 1249 10.89 -34.16 23.41
N ARG A 1250 9.65 -34.44 23.84
CA ARG A 1250 9.36 -35.51 24.82
C ARG A 1250 9.82 -36.93 24.41
N HIS A 1251 10.19 -37.18 23.15
CA HIS A 1251 10.46 -38.53 22.63
C HIS A 1251 11.93 -38.87 22.34
N HIS A 1252 12.91 -38.02 22.67
CA HIS A 1252 14.32 -38.27 22.26
C HIS A 1252 15.38 -38.29 23.37
N TYR A 1253 15.02 -38.23 24.65
CA TYR A 1253 16.01 -38.39 25.73
C TYR A 1253 15.55 -39.38 26.80
N THR A 1254 16.29 -40.48 26.95
CA THR A 1254 16.21 -41.38 28.11
C THR A 1254 16.94 -40.76 29.32
N PRO A 1255 16.45 -40.96 30.56
CA PRO A 1255 16.84 -40.20 31.75
C PRO A 1255 18.16 -40.68 32.40
N ARG A 1256 19.22 -40.87 31.60
CA ARG A 1256 20.54 -41.34 32.09
C ARG A 1256 21.69 -40.35 31.87
N GLN A 1257 21.42 -39.12 31.41
CA GLN A 1257 22.44 -38.10 31.18
C GLN A 1257 22.04 -36.73 31.75
N LEU A 1258 21.66 -36.71 33.03
CA LEU A 1258 21.65 -35.51 33.87
C LEU A 1258 22.50 -35.79 35.10
#